data_AF-A0A0N0UZ84-F1
#
_entry.id   AF-A0A0N0UZ84-F1
#
_cell.length_a   1.000
_cell.length_b   1.000
_cell.length_c   1.000
_cell.angle_alpha   90.00
_cell.angle_beta   90.00
_cell.angle_gamma   90.00
#
_symmetry.space_group_name_H-M   'P 1'
#
loop_
_entity.id
_entity.type
_entity.pdbx_description
1 polymer ?
#
loop_
_entity_poly.entity_id
_entity_poly.type
_entity_poly.pdbx_seq_one_letter_code
_entity_poly.pdbx_strand_id
1 'polypeptide(L)'
;MELQKYLDMDSLQLPEMNFHDLIITNHPCYSVDERNEIIALNLSNLSLAKLPECVTSFESLLALRLHGNNLSILPPSFNNLMNLTHLYLPVNKFDFFPKEIIQIKSLQVLAINQNMIKHVPPELGDLKELQRLGLSGNKLSVLPYSISMLHNLQSLFIENNEFANLPDWLTKLTNLEQLSISRNPVEKLPNDFDKLSNLCLLSLRETKLTELPLSVYQLSNLEELDLNGVPITEISYHIKMLKKLKRIDLNGTQINSLPKEFSELKEMLYLNLSSLKLQEIPPVIFNLFNLQELNLSGTRIHSIPSEIGRLNNLDHLDLSGMGLTSIPPAIFNLNKLHRLNLVGNRIRELPPQIVQANIDICWSTHGRENGIFLHRNPLESPPPEIVIKGTGAVKSYFMSFKGEKKPIDEVKVLLVGDGDAGKTSIVKRLTGGEFSENEPQTHGININDFNINSGGKRIKVHFWDFGGQEIMHATHQFFLSKRSAYILVLDGRKDEKTEYWLKHIETFGGDSPIIIVMNKIDQHLSFDVNRKFLSEKYPSIKGFYRVSCLNNTGLKELQGALSRTLARIEHTKTLWAYAWFNVKERMEMMTEDFISYTRYREICKTKGINDIDSQDTLVEFLHDLGVVLSFKDLALRDTNVINPRWVTNGVYKIINCEKIAYAGGELHLNLLNDILDKKTHPPEKHDFIIELMKKFELCYELNGEKVLIPSLLPIEEPNYSFDIDDFIRFYIDYDFFPKSILPRFIVKMHDDIHNQLRWRTGVVLKNKHINCHAVVKADEIEKRISILILGSQKRDYLGIILYSFRLINQSFKKLKYTEKVPMPDNPNITISYEHLIRLESRAIRYYLPDGAEKEYDVQELLGNVKPQLKAEEEILQLLREIKDQNDTQESLLEKANETIMLQPNFFGLGINLNELIKKIFKS
;
A
#
# COMPACT_ATOMS: atom_id res chain seq x y z
N MET A 1 12.48 40.02 2.99
CA MET A 1 11.48 40.60 2.07
C MET A 1 12.08 41.00 0.71
N GLU A 2 13.35 41.37 0.57
CA GLU A 2 14.00 41.54 -0.77
C GLU A 2 14.48 40.23 -1.41
N LEU A 3 14.74 39.18 -0.62
CA LEU A 3 15.16 37.83 -1.07
C LEU A 3 14.12 37.08 -1.93
N GLN A 4 12.82 37.39 -1.78
CA GLN A 4 11.74 36.66 -2.44
C GLN A 4 11.66 37.00 -3.95
N LYS A 5 12.14 38.19 -4.33
CA LYS A 5 12.13 38.69 -5.71
C LYS A 5 13.03 37.90 -6.68
N TYR A 6 14.01 37.15 -6.16
CA TYR A 6 14.90 36.31 -6.96
C TYR A 6 14.58 34.80 -6.83
N LEU A 7 13.67 34.42 -5.91
CA LEU A 7 13.24 33.03 -5.70
C LEU A 7 12.13 32.63 -6.68
N ASP A 8 11.22 33.55 -7.00
CA ASP A 8 10.12 33.38 -7.96
C ASP A 8 10.57 33.73 -9.39
N MET A 9 11.38 32.87 -10.02
CA MET A 9 11.85 33.02 -11.41
C MET A 9 10.90 32.32 -12.41
N ASP A 10 9.64 32.77 -12.47
CA ASP A 10 8.68 32.37 -13.49
C ASP A 10 8.33 33.62 -14.32
N SER A 11 8.97 33.88 -15.46
CA SER A 11 8.32 34.74 -16.48
C SER A 11 9.01 34.91 -17.84
N LEU A 12 10.30 34.60 -18.03
CA LEU A 12 10.95 34.84 -19.34
C LEU A 12 11.80 33.64 -19.79
N GLN A 13 11.42 33.07 -20.94
CA GLN A 13 12.25 32.12 -21.71
C GLN A 13 13.25 32.93 -22.54
N LEU A 14 14.53 32.54 -22.53
CA LEU A 14 15.56 33.20 -23.34
C LEU A 14 15.13 33.21 -24.83
N PRO A 15 15.12 34.37 -25.53
CA PRO A 15 15.11 34.35 -26.98
C PRO A 15 16.36 33.59 -27.46
N GLU A 16 16.27 32.84 -28.55
CA GLU A 16 17.30 31.93 -29.10
C GLU A 16 18.73 32.51 -29.08
N MET A 17 19.38 32.45 -27.91
CA MET A 17 20.81 32.62 -27.79
C MET A 17 21.39 31.26 -28.16
N ASN A 18 22.10 31.22 -29.29
CA ASN A 18 22.86 30.05 -29.70
C ASN A 18 23.94 29.76 -28.65
N PHE A 19 23.60 28.95 -27.65
CA PHE A 19 24.58 28.18 -26.90
C PHE A 19 25.09 27.10 -27.87
N HIS A 20 26.00 27.48 -28.76
CA HIS A 20 26.40 26.69 -29.95
C HIS A 20 26.84 25.24 -29.65
N ASP A 21 27.12 24.92 -28.39
CA ASP A 21 27.58 23.60 -27.92
C ASP A 21 26.58 22.87 -27.00
N LEU A 22 25.32 23.34 -26.89
CA LEU A 22 24.40 22.91 -25.85
C LEU A 22 23.04 22.54 -26.44
N ILE A 23 22.81 21.23 -26.62
CA ILE A 23 21.48 20.66 -26.88
C ILE A 23 20.70 20.77 -25.57
N ILE A 24 20.13 21.94 -25.31
CA ILE A 24 19.30 22.20 -24.14
C ILE A 24 17.86 21.85 -24.50
N THR A 25 17.32 20.80 -23.90
CA THR A 25 15.90 20.41 -24.06
C THR A 25 14.95 21.27 -23.20
N ASN A 26 15.47 22.02 -22.22
CA ASN A 26 14.71 22.87 -21.29
C ASN A 26 15.17 24.32 -21.33
N HIS A 27 14.34 25.25 -21.82
CA HIS A 27 14.68 26.68 -21.89
C HIS A 27 15.13 27.21 -20.51
N PRO A 28 16.33 27.81 -20.39
CA PRO A 28 16.78 28.39 -19.14
C PRO A 28 15.97 29.63 -18.76
N CYS A 29 15.60 29.75 -17.47
CA CYS A 29 14.92 30.93 -16.93
C CYS A 29 15.94 32.00 -16.54
N TYR A 30 15.61 33.27 -16.79
CA TYR A 30 16.44 34.42 -16.45
C TYR A 30 15.58 35.61 -15.98
N SER A 31 16.20 36.58 -15.32
CA SER A 31 15.60 37.88 -15.04
C SER A 31 16.52 39.00 -15.51
N VAL A 32 15.91 40.14 -15.85
CA VAL A 32 16.60 41.34 -16.34
C VAL A 32 16.31 42.55 -15.45
N ASP A 33 17.19 43.54 -15.50
CA ASP A 33 16.96 44.85 -14.88
C ASP A 33 16.14 45.80 -15.79
N GLU A 34 15.98 47.04 -15.35
CA GLU A 34 15.27 48.10 -16.09
C GLU A 34 15.94 48.49 -17.43
N ARG A 35 17.20 48.09 -17.63
CA ARG A 35 17.98 48.30 -18.86
C ARG A 35 18.01 47.06 -19.74
N ASN A 36 17.24 46.03 -19.39
CA ASN A 36 17.15 44.75 -20.08
C ASN A 36 18.45 43.92 -20.03
N GLU A 37 19.32 44.15 -19.03
CA GLU A 37 20.52 43.36 -18.78
C GLU A 37 20.22 42.17 -17.87
N ILE A 38 20.80 40.99 -18.13
CA ILE A 38 20.54 39.78 -17.35
C ILE A 38 21.17 39.90 -15.94
N ILE A 39 20.33 39.86 -14.91
CA ILE A 39 20.73 39.97 -13.50
C ILE A 39 20.57 38.67 -12.72
N ALA A 40 19.75 37.73 -13.18
CA ALA A 40 19.73 36.38 -12.62
C ALA A 40 19.58 35.32 -13.72
N LEU A 41 20.24 34.18 -13.54
CA LEU A 41 20.25 33.10 -14.50
C LEU A 41 20.13 31.74 -13.81
N ASN A 42 19.22 30.90 -14.29
CA ASN A 42 19.01 29.54 -13.81
C ASN A 42 19.37 28.51 -14.90
N LEU A 43 20.48 27.79 -14.69
CA LEU A 43 21.01 26.75 -15.56
C LEU A 43 20.99 25.38 -14.86
N SER A 44 20.00 25.14 -14.00
CA SER A 44 19.95 23.96 -13.14
C SER A 44 19.33 22.74 -13.83
N ASN A 45 19.76 21.53 -13.46
CA ASN A 45 19.27 20.24 -14.00
C ASN A 45 19.39 20.11 -15.53
N LEU A 46 20.37 20.76 -16.13
CA LEU A 46 20.64 20.72 -17.58
C LEU A 46 21.72 19.69 -17.94
N SER A 47 22.15 18.86 -16.98
CA SER A 47 23.23 17.87 -17.14
C SER A 47 24.56 18.45 -17.62
N LEU A 48 24.83 19.74 -17.38
CA LEU A 48 26.00 20.45 -17.89
C LEU A 48 27.30 19.79 -17.41
N ALA A 49 28.17 19.36 -18.33
CA ALA A 49 29.51 18.88 -17.99
C ALA A 49 30.51 20.04 -17.80
N LYS A 50 30.26 21.17 -18.47
CA LYS A 50 31.04 22.41 -18.36
C LYS A 50 30.09 23.60 -18.40
N LEU A 51 30.47 24.69 -17.72
CA LEU A 51 29.76 25.96 -17.82
C LEU A 51 30.19 26.67 -19.12
N PRO A 52 29.26 27.11 -19.99
CA PRO A 52 29.60 27.84 -21.20
C PRO A 52 30.26 29.19 -20.90
N GLU A 53 31.28 29.56 -21.66
CA GLU A 53 31.99 30.83 -21.47
C GLU A 53 31.11 32.05 -21.73
N CYS A 54 30.06 31.95 -22.56
CA CYS A 54 29.15 33.06 -22.76
C CYS A 54 28.43 33.48 -21.46
N VAL A 55 28.22 32.56 -20.50
CA VAL A 55 27.61 32.89 -19.21
C VAL A 55 28.47 33.87 -18.42
N THR A 56 29.79 33.84 -18.59
CA THR A 56 30.72 34.73 -17.88
C THR A 56 30.86 36.11 -18.51
N SER A 57 30.14 36.37 -19.61
CA SER A 57 30.03 37.70 -20.25
C SER A 57 28.89 38.57 -19.69
N PHE A 58 28.01 38.01 -18.85
CA PHE A 58 26.94 38.77 -18.21
C PHE A 58 27.46 39.54 -16.98
N GLU A 59 28.06 40.70 -17.21
CA GLU A 59 28.70 41.52 -16.16
C GLU A 59 27.71 42.01 -15.08
N SER A 60 26.43 42.16 -15.42
CA SER A 60 25.36 42.60 -14.52
C SER A 60 24.74 41.45 -13.70
N LEU A 61 25.24 40.22 -13.84
CA LEU A 61 24.69 39.05 -13.18
C LEU A 61 24.88 39.11 -11.66
N LEU A 62 23.77 39.13 -10.93
CA LEU A 62 23.72 39.14 -9.46
C LEU A 62 23.48 37.74 -8.89
N ALA A 63 22.76 36.87 -9.59
CA ALA A 63 22.43 35.52 -9.11
C ALA A 63 22.59 34.43 -10.18
N LEU A 64 23.28 33.35 -9.82
CA LEU A 64 23.52 32.21 -10.72
C LEU A 64 23.19 30.89 -10.04
N ARG A 65 22.25 30.13 -10.63
CA ARG A 65 21.87 28.79 -10.19
C ARG A 65 22.37 27.72 -11.16
N LEU A 66 23.12 26.77 -10.62
CA LEU A 66 23.80 25.70 -11.35
C LEU A 66 23.56 24.33 -10.68
N HIS A 67 22.46 24.16 -9.95
CA HIS A 67 22.23 22.93 -9.18
C HIS A 67 21.91 21.73 -10.08
N GLY A 68 22.29 20.52 -9.65
CA GLY A 68 21.93 19.28 -10.33
C GLY A 68 22.57 19.11 -11.71
N ASN A 69 23.81 19.56 -11.87
CA ASN A 69 24.58 19.41 -13.10
C ASN A 69 25.75 18.43 -12.90
N ASN A 70 26.60 18.29 -13.93
CA ASN A 70 27.79 17.44 -13.93
C ASN A 70 29.08 18.27 -13.89
N LEU A 71 29.05 19.49 -13.34
CA LEU A 71 30.21 20.39 -13.34
C LEU A 71 31.30 19.87 -12.41
N SER A 72 32.53 19.82 -12.90
CA SER A 72 33.72 19.51 -12.09
C SER A 72 34.69 20.68 -11.96
N ILE A 73 34.60 21.68 -12.84
CA ILE A 73 35.47 22.86 -12.91
C ILE A 73 34.64 24.08 -13.37
N LEU A 74 34.99 25.28 -12.91
CA LEU A 74 34.49 26.54 -13.45
C LEU A 74 35.52 27.15 -14.41
N PRO A 75 35.10 27.77 -15.53
CA PRO A 75 36.03 28.37 -16.48
C PRO A 75 36.83 29.52 -15.83
N PRO A 76 38.07 29.79 -16.27
CA PRO A 76 38.89 30.87 -15.70
C PRO A 76 38.20 32.24 -15.75
N SER A 77 37.40 32.49 -16.79
CA SER A 77 36.61 33.71 -16.99
C SER A 77 35.47 33.88 -15.98
N PHE A 78 35.20 32.89 -15.11
CA PHE A 78 34.19 32.99 -14.06
C PHE A 78 34.50 34.12 -13.06
N ASN A 79 35.77 34.52 -12.94
CA ASN A 79 36.18 35.68 -12.17
C ASN A 79 35.67 37.03 -12.72
N ASN A 80 35.14 37.10 -13.95
CA ASN A 80 34.58 38.32 -14.53
C ASN A 80 33.23 38.72 -13.92
N LEU A 81 32.54 37.80 -13.24
CA LEU A 81 31.23 38.02 -12.63
C LEU A 81 31.33 38.83 -11.31
N MET A 82 31.95 40.01 -11.37
CA MET A 82 32.32 40.82 -10.20
C MET A 82 31.15 41.38 -9.40
N ASN A 83 29.93 41.37 -9.96
CA ASN A 83 28.70 41.81 -9.30
C ASN A 83 27.90 40.64 -8.69
N LEU A 84 28.35 39.40 -8.86
CA LEU A 84 27.60 38.22 -8.43
C LEU A 84 27.52 38.19 -6.90
N THR A 85 26.30 38.16 -6.38
CA THR A 85 26.01 38.13 -4.93
C THR A 85 25.53 36.76 -4.49
N HIS A 86 24.88 35.99 -5.36
CA HIS A 86 24.28 34.69 -5.04
C HIS A 86 24.76 33.60 -6.01
N LEU A 87 25.44 32.58 -5.49
CA LEU A 87 25.93 31.45 -6.27
C LEU A 87 25.48 30.11 -5.67
N TYR A 88 24.76 29.32 -6.46
CA TYR A 88 24.28 28.00 -6.09
C TYR A 88 24.86 26.92 -7.01
N LEU A 89 25.71 26.06 -6.46
CA LEU A 89 26.38 24.93 -7.09
C LEU A 89 26.03 23.55 -6.47
N PRO A 90 24.90 23.32 -5.78
CA PRO A 90 24.69 22.04 -5.12
C PRO A 90 24.46 20.90 -6.12
N VAL A 91 24.83 19.67 -5.76
CA VAL A 91 24.68 18.48 -6.60
C VAL A 91 25.44 18.64 -7.93
N ASN A 92 26.76 18.67 -7.81
CA ASN A 92 27.71 18.69 -8.92
C ASN A 92 28.85 17.68 -8.66
N LYS A 93 29.95 17.76 -9.41
CA LYS A 93 31.09 16.84 -9.34
C LYS A 93 32.40 17.55 -8.97
N PHE A 94 32.34 18.61 -8.15
CA PHE A 94 33.54 19.32 -7.71
C PHE A 94 34.34 18.49 -6.70
N ASP A 95 35.51 18.01 -7.10
CA ASP A 95 36.48 17.35 -6.21
C ASP A 95 37.32 18.35 -5.39
N PHE A 96 37.43 19.59 -5.88
CA PHE A 96 38.16 20.69 -5.25
C PHE A 96 37.29 21.94 -5.22
N PHE A 97 37.54 22.81 -4.24
CA PHE A 97 36.89 24.12 -4.20
C PHE A 97 37.32 24.96 -5.41
N PRO A 98 36.38 25.51 -6.22
CA PRO A 98 36.73 26.35 -7.37
C PRO A 98 37.37 27.68 -6.93
N LYS A 99 38.66 27.86 -7.23
CA LYS A 99 39.43 29.05 -6.82
C LYS A 99 38.91 30.34 -7.45
N GLU A 100 38.22 30.24 -8.59
CA GLU A 100 37.66 31.38 -9.33
C GLU A 100 36.62 32.14 -8.50
N ILE A 101 35.88 31.42 -7.63
CA ILE A 101 34.86 32.00 -6.73
C ILE A 101 35.47 33.02 -5.76
N ILE A 102 36.74 32.83 -5.36
CA ILE A 102 37.43 33.67 -4.38
C ILE A 102 37.62 35.12 -4.86
N GLN A 103 37.62 35.34 -6.18
CA GLN A 103 37.78 36.68 -6.75
C GLN A 103 36.50 37.52 -6.69
N ILE A 104 35.34 36.87 -6.50
CA ILE A 104 34.03 37.52 -6.50
C ILE A 104 33.73 38.07 -5.09
N LYS A 105 34.33 39.22 -4.75
CA LYS A 105 34.24 39.81 -3.39
C LYS A 105 32.85 40.30 -3.00
N SER A 106 31.93 40.43 -3.97
CA SER A 106 30.52 40.80 -3.78
C SER A 106 29.64 39.66 -3.24
N LEU A 107 30.15 38.43 -3.15
CA LEU A 107 29.34 37.27 -2.76
C LEU A 107 28.77 37.41 -1.34
N GLN A 108 27.44 37.30 -1.27
CA GLN A 108 26.65 37.27 -0.03
C GLN A 108 26.17 35.84 0.28
N VAL A 109 25.87 35.05 -0.74
CA VAL A 109 25.42 33.65 -0.61
C VAL A 109 26.25 32.73 -1.49
N LEU A 110 26.87 31.74 -0.86
CA LEU A 110 27.58 30.67 -1.56
C LEU A 110 27.07 29.32 -1.06
N ALA A 111 26.47 28.52 -1.95
CA ALA A 111 26.05 27.16 -1.66
C ALA A 111 26.73 26.17 -2.62
N ILE A 112 27.59 25.29 -2.10
CA ILE A 112 28.31 24.26 -2.87
C ILE A 112 28.11 22.87 -2.25
N ASN A 113 26.87 22.60 -1.83
CA ASN A 113 26.48 21.37 -1.13
C ASN A 113 26.55 20.14 -2.05
N GLN A 114 26.65 18.93 -1.49
CA GLN A 114 26.56 17.66 -2.22
C GLN A 114 27.56 17.60 -3.40
N ASN A 115 28.84 17.79 -3.08
CA ASN A 115 29.98 17.68 -3.97
C ASN A 115 31.03 16.76 -3.30
N MET A 116 32.27 16.76 -3.80
CA MET A 116 33.34 15.86 -3.33
C MET A 116 34.52 16.62 -2.69
N ILE A 117 34.29 17.87 -2.26
CA ILE A 117 35.34 18.78 -1.79
C ILE A 117 35.93 18.30 -0.46
N LYS A 118 37.26 18.19 -0.42
CA LYS A 118 38.01 17.81 0.79
C LYS A 118 38.56 18.99 1.59
N HIS A 119 38.86 20.10 0.91
CA HIS A 119 39.48 21.27 1.52
C HIS A 119 38.88 22.55 0.97
N VAL A 120 38.74 23.54 1.85
CA VAL A 120 38.37 24.92 1.52
C VAL A 120 39.63 25.79 1.60
N PRO A 121 39.92 26.63 0.59
CA PRO A 121 41.10 27.49 0.59
C PRO A 121 41.01 28.58 1.68
N PRO A 122 42.13 28.94 2.34
CA PRO A 122 42.16 30.04 3.31
C PRO A 122 41.61 31.36 2.75
N GLU A 123 41.78 31.61 1.46
CA GLU A 123 41.32 32.81 0.77
C GLU A 123 39.79 32.95 0.75
N LEU A 124 39.03 31.89 1.11
CA LEU A 124 37.57 32.03 1.32
C LEU A 124 37.25 33.09 2.39
N GLY A 125 38.12 33.25 3.39
CA GLY A 125 37.97 34.27 4.42
C GLY A 125 38.02 35.71 3.90
N ASP A 126 38.39 35.93 2.63
CA ASP A 126 38.41 37.26 2.01
C ASP A 126 37.05 37.70 1.45
N LEU A 127 36.05 36.82 1.40
CA LEU A 127 34.68 37.15 0.96
C LEU A 127 33.90 37.86 2.07
N LYS A 128 34.30 39.08 2.44
CA LYS A 128 33.79 39.79 3.63
C LYS A 128 32.29 40.08 3.62
N GLU A 129 31.67 40.13 2.45
CA GLU A 129 30.22 40.33 2.29
C GLU A 129 29.39 39.06 2.51
N LEU A 130 30.05 37.90 2.72
CA LEU A 130 29.35 36.62 2.80
C LEU A 130 28.47 36.54 4.06
N GLN A 131 27.18 36.34 3.84
CA GLN A 131 26.15 36.18 4.86
C GLN A 131 25.73 34.72 5.02
N ARG A 132 25.78 33.91 3.95
CA ARG A 132 25.40 32.49 4.00
C ARG A 132 26.41 31.61 3.28
N LEU A 133 26.87 30.58 3.97
CA LEU A 133 27.82 29.60 3.46
C LEU A 133 27.27 28.17 3.64
N GLY A 134 27.01 27.49 2.53
CA GLY A 134 26.59 26.10 2.48
C GLY A 134 27.68 25.20 1.90
N LEU A 135 28.14 24.25 2.72
CA LEU A 135 29.18 23.26 2.38
C LEU A 135 28.75 21.83 2.71
N SER A 136 27.46 21.60 2.92
CA SER A 136 26.91 20.33 3.39
C SER A 136 27.10 19.20 2.38
N GLY A 137 27.31 17.96 2.81
CA GLY A 137 27.42 16.81 1.90
C GLY A 137 28.70 16.82 1.07
N ASN A 138 29.82 17.22 1.66
CA ASN A 138 31.16 17.15 1.07
C ASN A 138 32.03 16.15 1.86
N LYS A 139 33.35 16.23 1.73
CA LYS A 139 34.34 15.42 2.45
C LYS A 139 35.24 16.28 3.33
N LEU A 140 34.69 17.34 3.92
CA LEU A 140 35.44 18.30 4.73
C LEU A 140 35.71 17.75 6.12
N SER A 141 36.95 17.80 6.58
CA SER A 141 37.32 17.44 7.96
C SER A 141 37.77 18.65 8.80
N VAL A 142 38.10 19.77 8.17
CA VAL A 142 38.53 21.01 8.81
C VAL A 142 38.15 22.23 7.96
N LEU A 143 37.92 23.36 8.61
CA LEU A 143 37.76 24.66 7.97
C LEU A 143 38.97 25.56 8.31
N PRO A 144 39.45 26.39 7.36
CA PRO A 144 40.58 27.27 7.62
C PRO A 144 40.22 28.39 8.61
N TYR A 145 41.18 28.79 9.44
CA TYR A 145 41.00 29.84 10.46
C TYR A 145 40.48 31.16 9.87
N SER A 146 40.82 31.48 8.63
CA SER A 146 40.40 32.69 7.93
C SER A 146 38.88 32.84 7.81
N ILE A 147 38.10 31.76 7.90
CA ILE A 147 36.62 31.85 7.96
C ILE A 147 36.15 32.65 9.18
N SER A 148 36.94 32.69 10.26
CA SER A 148 36.64 33.54 11.43
C SER A 148 36.59 35.05 11.13
N MET A 149 37.06 35.47 9.96
CA MET A 149 37.03 36.86 9.50
C MET A 149 35.76 37.22 8.71
N LEU A 150 34.85 36.26 8.51
CA LEU A 150 33.56 36.48 7.84
C LEU A 150 32.54 37.04 8.84
N HIS A 151 32.77 38.28 9.29
CA HIS A 151 31.97 38.87 10.37
C HIS A 151 30.49 39.09 10.02
N ASN A 152 30.14 39.12 8.72
CA ASN A 152 28.76 39.24 8.25
C ASN A 152 28.02 37.89 8.16
N LEU A 153 28.68 36.77 8.46
CA LEU A 153 28.09 35.46 8.30
C LEU A 153 26.95 35.22 9.29
N GLN A 154 25.75 35.03 8.76
CA GLN A 154 24.50 34.75 9.47
C GLN A 154 24.14 33.27 9.44
N SER A 155 24.52 32.53 8.39
CA SER A 155 24.20 31.10 8.28
C SER A 155 25.39 30.27 7.82
N LEU A 156 25.67 29.20 8.57
CA LEU A 156 26.72 28.24 8.25
C LEU A 156 26.15 26.81 8.29
N PHE A 157 26.16 26.15 7.14
CA PHE A 157 25.67 24.78 6.96
C PHE A 157 26.84 23.87 6.52
N ILE A 158 27.21 22.93 7.39
CA ILE A 158 28.34 22.00 7.17
C ILE A 158 27.93 20.54 7.44
N GLU A 159 26.65 20.22 7.31
CA GLU A 159 26.13 18.89 7.60
C GLU A 159 26.73 17.81 6.70
N ASN A 160 26.74 16.56 7.16
CA ASN A 160 27.15 15.39 6.36
C ASN A 160 28.55 15.58 5.76
N ASN A 161 29.52 15.79 6.64
CA ASN A 161 30.95 15.93 6.35
C ASN A 161 31.74 15.00 7.30
N GLU A 162 33.05 15.23 7.45
CA GLU A 162 33.97 14.41 8.23
C GLU A 162 34.54 15.16 9.46
N PHE A 163 33.83 16.16 9.99
CA PHE A 163 34.30 16.97 11.13
C PHE A 163 34.32 16.16 12.43
N ALA A 164 35.52 15.87 12.95
CA ALA A 164 35.69 15.26 14.26
C ALA A 164 35.56 16.27 15.42
N ASN A 165 35.90 17.54 15.17
CA ASN A 165 35.79 18.63 16.13
C ASN A 165 35.40 19.91 15.40
N LEU A 166 34.72 20.82 16.09
CA LEU A 166 34.53 22.19 15.61
C LEU A 166 35.71 23.07 16.03
N PRO A 167 36.11 24.03 15.20
CA PRO A 167 37.18 24.95 15.55
C PRO A 167 36.73 25.98 16.60
N ASP A 168 37.60 26.31 17.56
CA ASP A 168 37.31 27.30 18.61
C ASP A 168 36.95 28.67 18.05
N TRP A 169 37.54 29.03 16.91
CA TRP A 169 37.28 30.30 16.24
C TRP A 169 35.85 30.43 15.70
N LEU A 170 35.07 29.35 15.63
CA LEU A 170 33.65 29.38 15.26
C LEU A 170 32.87 30.39 16.12
N THR A 171 33.21 30.46 17.41
CA THR A 171 32.60 31.38 18.40
C THR A 171 32.89 32.87 18.12
N LYS A 172 33.77 33.19 17.16
CA LYS A 172 34.03 34.57 16.71
C LYS A 172 33.00 35.09 15.70
N LEU A 173 32.16 34.22 15.14
CA LEU A 173 31.11 34.58 14.20
C LEU A 173 29.87 35.08 14.95
N THR A 174 29.98 36.23 15.61
CA THR A 174 28.94 36.73 16.54
C THR A 174 27.62 37.11 15.88
N ASN A 175 27.60 37.30 14.56
CA ASN A 175 26.38 37.56 13.77
C ASN A 175 25.68 36.27 13.29
N LEU A 176 26.19 35.09 13.65
CA LEU A 176 25.62 33.82 13.23
C LEU A 176 24.25 33.62 13.87
N GLU A 177 23.23 33.44 13.03
CA GLU A 177 21.83 33.18 13.40
C GLU A 177 21.50 31.69 13.26
N GLN A 178 22.08 31.02 12.27
CA GLN A 178 21.81 29.61 11.97
C GLN A 178 23.11 28.82 11.84
N LEU A 179 23.21 27.75 12.63
CA LEU A 179 24.33 26.82 12.59
C LEU A 179 23.81 25.39 12.51
N SER A 180 24.28 24.66 11.51
CA SER A 180 23.99 23.24 11.37
C SER A 180 25.26 22.46 11.09
N ILE A 181 25.54 21.51 11.98
CA ILE A 181 26.73 20.64 11.91
C ILE A 181 26.34 19.17 11.83
N SER A 182 25.08 18.89 11.57
CA SER A 182 24.47 17.57 11.67
C SER A 182 25.19 16.51 10.83
N ARG A 183 25.13 15.23 11.24
CA ARG A 183 25.81 14.11 10.56
C ARG A 183 27.32 14.33 10.41
N ASN A 184 27.94 14.80 11.48
CA ASN A 184 29.40 14.83 11.62
C ASN A 184 29.79 14.08 12.90
N PRO A 185 30.96 13.41 12.94
CA PRO A 185 31.42 12.69 14.12
C PRO A 185 31.90 13.59 15.26
N VAL A 186 31.32 14.78 15.45
CA VAL A 186 31.67 15.76 16.48
C VAL A 186 31.36 15.20 17.87
N GLU A 187 32.37 15.16 18.74
CA GLU A 187 32.26 14.65 20.11
C GLU A 187 32.09 15.75 21.17
N LYS A 188 32.54 16.98 20.87
CA LYS A 188 32.46 18.13 21.78
C LYS A 188 32.22 19.44 21.03
N LEU A 189 31.54 20.36 21.70
CA LEU A 189 31.39 21.75 21.26
C LEU A 189 32.40 22.66 21.99
N PRO A 190 32.87 23.75 21.36
CA PRO A 190 33.65 24.81 22.00
C PRO A 190 33.00 25.35 23.28
N ASN A 191 33.83 25.71 24.28
CA ASN A 191 33.35 26.15 25.58
C ASN A 191 32.64 27.51 25.56
N ASP A 192 32.99 28.41 24.63
CA ASP A 192 32.48 29.79 24.56
C ASP A 192 31.30 29.93 23.57
N PHE A 193 30.43 28.92 23.49
CA PHE A 193 29.30 28.90 22.55
C PHE A 193 28.30 30.05 22.79
N ASP A 194 28.27 30.61 23.99
CA ASP A 194 27.43 31.73 24.43
C ASP A 194 27.74 33.04 23.68
N LYS A 195 28.93 33.15 23.06
CA LYS A 195 29.30 34.29 22.19
C LYS A 195 28.49 34.37 20.91
N LEU A 196 27.88 33.26 20.47
CA LEU A 196 26.97 33.22 19.33
C LEU A 196 25.59 33.79 19.73
N SER A 197 25.58 35.02 20.25
CA SER A 197 24.42 35.62 20.90
C SER A 197 23.21 35.84 19.99
N ASN A 198 23.40 35.88 18.66
CA ASN A 198 22.33 35.99 17.67
C ASN A 198 21.77 34.64 17.21
N LEU A 199 22.34 33.51 17.67
CA LEU A 199 21.96 32.19 17.21
C LEU A 199 20.52 31.86 17.62
N CYS A 200 19.68 31.65 16.61
CA CYS A 200 18.27 31.29 16.76
C CYS A 200 18.00 29.83 16.38
N LEU A 201 18.84 29.21 15.54
CA LEU A 201 18.75 27.80 15.15
C LEU A 201 20.08 27.09 15.33
N LEU A 202 20.07 26.00 16.09
CA LEU A 202 21.21 25.10 16.27
C LEU A 202 20.80 23.65 15.99
N SER A 203 21.33 23.07 14.91
CA SER A 203 21.14 21.65 14.59
C SER A 203 22.43 20.86 14.80
N LEU A 204 22.33 19.86 15.68
CA LEU A 204 23.40 18.95 16.12
C LEU A 204 23.05 17.49 15.78
N ARG A 205 22.07 17.28 14.90
CA ARG A 205 21.48 15.98 14.60
C ARG A 205 22.54 14.95 14.19
N GLU A 206 22.40 13.71 14.65
CA GLU A 206 23.25 12.56 14.30
C GLU A 206 24.76 12.86 14.51
N THR A 207 25.10 13.64 15.55
CA THR A 207 26.48 13.84 16.02
C THR A 207 26.83 12.85 17.14
N LYS A 208 28.09 12.86 17.60
CA LYS A 208 28.59 11.98 18.68
C LYS A 208 28.64 12.66 20.05
N LEU A 209 27.97 13.81 20.20
CA LEU A 209 27.94 14.55 21.46
C LEU A 209 27.29 13.71 22.57
N THR A 210 27.95 13.62 23.73
CA THR A 210 27.39 12.97 24.92
C THR A 210 26.73 13.95 25.88
N GLU A 211 27.08 15.23 25.79
CA GLU A 211 26.53 16.33 26.60
C GLU A 211 26.58 17.66 25.83
N LEU A 212 25.79 18.64 26.29
CA LEU A 212 25.88 20.03 25.83
C LEU A 212 26.59 20.88 26.91
N PRO A 213 27.57 21.73 26.55
CA PRO A 213 28.21 22.61 27.52
C PRO A 213 27.25 23.69 28.04
N LEU A 214 27.54 24.25 29.22
CA LEU A 214 26.72 25.29 29.85
C LEU A 214 26.43 26.48 28.91
N SER A 215 27.40 26.85 28.09
CA SER A 215 27.32 27.96 27.14
C SER A 215 26.25 27.78 26.06
N VAL A 216 25.89 26.55 25.67
CA VAL A 216 24.75 26.32 24.77
C VAL A 216 23.43 26.72 25.43
N TYR A 217 23.27 26.47 26.73
CA TYR A 217 22.07 26.87 27.48
C TYR A 217 21.99 28.39 27.72
N GLN A 218 23.09 29.12 27.49
CA GLN A 218 23.16 30.58 27.61
C GLN A 218 22.79 31.33 26.32
N LEU A 219 22.47 30.61 25.23
CA LEU A 219 22.00 31.16 23.96
C LEU A 219 20.59 31.75 24.09
N SER A 220 20.49 32.99 24.58
CA SER A 220 19.22 33.65 24.91
C SER A 220 18.27 33.89 23.73
N ASN A 221 18.77 33.84 22.50
CA ASN A 221 17.97 33.99 21.27
C ASN A 221 17.59 32.66 20.60
N LEU A 222 18.00 31.52 21.17
CA LEU A 222 17.76 30.21 20.56
C LEU A 222 16.27 29.87 20.55
N GLU A 223 15.72 29.67 19.36
CA GLU A 223 14.33 29.29 19.12
C GLU A 223 14.20 27.81 18.73
N GLU A 224 15.20 27.24 18.08
CA GLU A 224 15.21 25.85 17.63
C GLU A 224 16.51 25.14 17.99
N LEU A 225 16.36 24.00 18.67
CA LEU A 225 17.44 23.10 19.06
C LEU A 225 17.15 21.67 18.58
N ASP A 226 17.91 21.19 17.60
CA ASP A 226 17.75 19.85 17.06
C ASP A 226 18.88 18.93 17.56
N LEU A 227 18.53 17.96 18.40
CA LEU A 227 19.39 16.93 18.97
C LEU A 227 19.00 15.52 18.47
N ASN A 228 18.29 15.43 17.36
CA ASN A 228 17.85 14.16 16.80
C ASN A 228 19.03 13.19 16.63
N GLY A 229 18.94 11.97 17.16
CA GLY A 229 19.97 10.93 17.02
C GLY A 229 21.28 11.22 17.76
N VAL A 230 21.33 12.20 18.67
CA VAL A 230 22.51 12.51 19.47
C VAL A 230 22.55 11.59 20.72
N PRO A 231 23.70 10.97 21.08
CA PRO A 231 23.78 10.01 22.19
C PRO A 231 23.78 10.66 23.59
N ILE A 232 23.11 11.80 23.77
CA ILE A 232 22.91 12.45 25.06
C ILE A 232 22.00 11.60 25.96
N THR A 233 22.38 11.45 27.22
CA THR A 233 21.64 10.67 28.22
C THR A 233 20.75 11.52 29.14
N GLU A 234 21.02 12.82 29.25
CA GLU A 234 20.27 13.75 30.10
C GLU A 234 20.24 15.18 29.56
N ILE A 235 19.16 15.91 29.87
CA ILE A 235 19.07 17.35 29.63
C ILE A 235 19.33 18.07 30.94
N SER A 236 20.27 19.01 30.94
CA SER A 236 20.61 19.78 32.14
C SER A 236 19.44 20.64 32.62
N TYR A 237 19.35 20.89 33.93
CA TYR A 237 18.37 21.82 34.51
C TYR A 237 18.54 23.26 33.98
N HIS A 238 19.69 23.59 33.38
CA HIS A 238 19.95 24.86 32.71
C HIS A 238 19.08 25.09 31.48
N ILE A 239 18.35 24.08 30.98
CA ILE A 239 17.39 24.24 29.87
C ILE A 239 16.42 25.40 30.08
N LYS A 240 16.05 25.70 31.34
CA LYS A 240 15.20 26.86 31.67
C LYS A 240 15.74 28.21 31.19
N MET A 241 17.02 28.33 30.89
CA MET A 241 17.65 29.57 30.43
C MET A 241 17.27 29.91 28.97
N LEU A 242 16.88 28.91 28.18
CA LEU A 242 16.46 29.07 26.78
C LEU A 242 14.99 29.54 26.69
N LYS A 243 14.71 30.76 27.16
CA LYS A 243 13.33 31.28 27.31
C LYS A 243 12.56 31.44 25.99
N LYS A 244 13.26 31.61 24.87
CA LYS A 244 12.69 31.74 23.51
C LYS A 244 12.56 30.41 22.76
N LEU A 245 12.90 29.29 23.39
CA LEU A 245 12.91 28.00 22.71
C LEU A 245 11.48 27.57 22.35
N LYS A 246 11.23 27.46 21.04
CA LYS A 246 9.94 27.09 20.44
C LYS A 246 9.94 25.65 19.96
N ARG A 247 11.10 25.12 19.54
CA ARG A 247 11.23 23.80 18.95
C ARG A 247 12.40 23.04 19.55
N ILE A 248 12.16 21.82 19.99
CA ILE A 248 13.22 20.90 20.38
C ILE A 248 12.96 19.49 19.85
N ASP A 249 13.95 18.94 19.16
CA ASP A 249 13.93 17.54 18.69
C ASP A 249 14.91 16.70 19.51
N LEU A 250 14.37 15.73 20.26
CA LEU A 250 15.12 14.77 21.08
C LEU A 250 14.97 13.34 20.57
N ASN A 251 14.41 13.13 19.37
CA ASN A 251 14.18 11.79 18.83
C ASN A 251 15.47 10.98 18.79
N GLY A 252 15.38 9.70 19.18
CA GLY A 252 16.52 8.78 19.08
C GLY A 252 17.71 9.13 20.00
N THR A 253 17.54 10.06 20.95
CA THR A 253 18.52 10.27 22.02
C THR A 253 18.40 9.17 23.09
N GLN A 254 19.28 9.20 24.11
CA GLN A 254 19.29 8.21 25.20
C GLN A 254 18.66 8.74 26.49
N ILE A 255 17.85 9.79 26.38
CA ILE A 255 17.19 10.46 27.51
C ILE A 255 16.10 9.56 28.11
N ASN A 256 16.11 9.43 29.44
CA ASN A 256 15.12 8.66 30.21
C ASN A 256 14.16 9.54 31.02
N SER A 257 14.44 10.84 31.19
CA SER A 257 13.59 11.78 31.92
C SER A 257 13.86 13.22 31.49
N LEU A 258 12.93 14.13 31.77
CA LEU A 258 13.10 15.58 31.59
C LEU A 258 13.18 16.26 32.97
N PRO A 259 14.04 17.28 33.15
CA PRO A 259 14.13 18.03 34.41
C PRO A 259 12.84 18.83 34.67
N LYS A 260 12.53 19.13 35.94
CA LYS A 260 11.33 19.91 36.31
C LYS A 260 11.32 21.31 35.67
N GLU A 261 12.51 21.86 35.47
CA GLU A 261 12.82 23.13 34.82
C GLU A 261 12.37 23.17 33.35
N PHE A 262 12.15 22.02 32.71
CA PHE A 262 11.61 21.95 31.34
C PHE A 262 10.23 22.60 31.23
N SER A 263 9.45 22.63 32.33
CA SER A 263 8.16 23.30 32.38
C SER A 263 8.24 24.84 32.30
N GLU A 264 9.45 25.43 32.39
CA GLU A 264 9.68 26.87 32.24
C GLU A 264 9.77 27.33 30.76
N LEU A 265 9.78 26.41 29.80
CA LEU A 265 9.85 26.70 28.36
C LEU A 265 8.46 27.10 27.82
N LYS A 266 7.99 28.30 28.19
CA LYS A 266 6.62 28.75 27.92
C LYS A 266 6.33 29.06 26.45
N GLU A 267 7.35 29.26 25.63
CA GLU A 267 7.21 29.49 24.18
C GLU A 267 7.23 28.19 23.35
N MET A 268 7.35 27.03 24.00
CA MET A 268 7.44 25.74 23.30
C MET A 268 6.20 25.45 22.45
N LEU A 269 6.42 25.21 21.16
CA LEU A 269 5.40 24.86 20.16
C LEU A 269 5.57 23.42 19.66
N TYR A 270 6.82 22.93 19.55
CA TYR A 270 7.14 21.62 19.00
C TYR A 270 8.06 20.83 19.94
N LEU A 271 7.64 19.62 20.29
CA LEU A 271 8.42 18.70 21.12
C LEU A 271 8.42 17.29 20.52
N ASN A 272 9.60 16.82 20.12
CA ASN A 272 9.77 15.45 19.64
C ASN A 272 10.54 14.60 20.66
N LEU A 273 9.87 13.58 21.20
CA LEU A 273 10.38 12.60 22.17
C LEU A 273 10.30 11.17 21.62
N SER A 274 10.18 11.02 20.30
CA SER A 274 10.00 9.71 19.68
C SER A 274 11.25 8.84 19.76
N SER A 275 11.04 7.52 19.75
CA SER A 275 12.11 6.51 19.84
C SER A 275 12.96 6.60 21.11
N LEU A 276 12.47 7.25 22.17
CA LEU A 276 13.09 7.24 23.51
C LEU A 276 12.68 6.01 24.31
N LYS A 277 13.47 5.68 25.34
CA LYS A 277 13.20 4.57 26.27
C LYS A 277 12.26 4.95 27.42
N LEU A 278 11.44 6.00 27.23
CA LEU A 278 10.46 6.46 28.22
C LEU A 278 9.42 5.37 28.50
N GLN A 279 9.13 5.13 29.79
CA GLN A 279 8.07 4.22 30.25
C GLN A 279 6.77 4.96 30.58
N GLU A 280 6.88 6.25 30.92
CA GLU A 280 5.77 7.15 31.23
C GLU A 280 5.99 8.51 30.57
N ILE A 281 4.92 9.27 30.36
CA ILE A 281 5.01 10.65 29.87
C ILE A 281 5.48 11.54 31.04
N PRO A 282 6.60 12.27 30.92
CA PRO A 282 7.04 13.21 31.94
C PRO A 282 5.95 14.25 32.27
N PRO A 283 5.50 14.38 33.54
CA PRO A 283 4.41 15.28 33.91
C PRO A 283 4.64 16.76 33.56
N VAL A 284 5.90 17.16 33.42
CA VAL A 284 6.31 18.51 33.01
C VAL A 284 5.74 18.93 31.66
N ILE A 285 5.48 17.97 30.75
CA ILE A 285 4.93 18.22 29.41
C ILE A 285 3.52 18.83 29.51
N PHE A 286 2.71 18.43 30.48
CA PHE A 286 1.34 18.94 30.67
C PHE A 286 1.28 20.41 31.11
N ASN A 287 2.42 21.04 31.39
CA ASN A 287 2.53 22.47 31.72
C ASN A 287 2.99 23.33 30.52
N LEU A 288 3.18 22.73 29.34
CA LEU A 288 3.53 23.40 28.09
C LEU A 288 2.26 23.77 27.31
N PHE A 289 1.50 24.73 27.84
CA PHE A 289 0.15 25.05 27.32
C PHE A 289 0.11 25.59 25.88
N ASN A 290 1.24 26.06 25.35
CA ASN A 290 1.36 26.55 23.97
C ASN A 290 1.78 25.45 22.98
N LEU A 291 2.03 24.22 23.45
CA LEU A 291 2.49 23.13 22.61
C LEU A 291 1.46 22.81 21.53
N GLN A 292 1.90 22.82 20.28
CA GLN A 292 1.11 22.53 19.08
C GLN A 292 1.42 21.14 18.55
N GLU A 293 2.67 20.69 18.63
CA GLU A 293 3.07 19.39 18.12
C GLU A 293 3.80 18.57 19.20
N LEU A 294 3.33 17.35 19.42
CA LEU A 294 3.94 16.40 20.35
C LEU A 294 4.09 15.04 19.67
N ASN A 295 5.33 14.58 19.56
CA ASN A 295 5.65 13.26 19.03
C ASN A 295 6.20 12.35 20.12
N LEU A 296 5.46 11.28 20.44
CA LEU A 296 5.82 10.23 21.41
C LEU A 296 5.96 8.85 20.73
N SER A 297 6.00 8.82 19.40
CA SER A 297 6.00 7.57 18.63
C SER A 297 7.18 6.67 18.95
N GLY A 298 6.95 5.36 18.90
CA GLY A 298 8.00 4.35 19.14
C GLY A 298 8.63 4.35 20.54
N THR A 299 8.01 5.02 21.52
CA THR A 299 8.39 4.93 22.94
C THR A 299 7.81 3.67 23.61
N ARG A 300 8.13 3.41 24.88
CA ARG A 300 7.62 2.26 25.65
C ARG A 300 6.51 2.65 26.64
N ILE A 301 5.77 3.71 26.33
CA ILE A 301 4.71 4.24 27.18
C ILE A 301 3.44 3.39 27.00
N HIS A 302 2.96 2.79 28.08
CA HIS A 302 1.83 1.85 28.05
C HIS A 302 0.46 2.51 28.29
N SER A 303 0.43 3.72 28.84
CA SER A 303 -0.80 4.46 29.10
C SER A 303 -0.61 5.96 28.88
N ILE A 304 -1.67 6.63 28.44
CA ILE A 304 -1.72 8.09 28.32
C ILE A 304 -2.61 8.60 29.47
N PRO A 305 -2.11 9.49 30.34
CA PRO A 305 -2.88 10.04 31.44
C PRO A 305 -3.90 11.07 30.94
N SER A 306 -4.96 11.33 31.72
CA SER A 306 -6.04 12.25 31.37
C SER A 306 -5.58 13.71 31.17
N GLU A 307 -4.45 14.05 31.77
CA GLU A 307 -3.78 15.34 31.76
C GLU A 307 -3.33 15.76 30.36
N ILE A 308 -3.25 14.83 29.41
CA ILE A 308 -3.04 15.16 27.99
C ILE A 308 -4.10 16.15 27.48
N GLY A 309 -5.32 16.09 28.02
CA GLY A 309 -6.40 17.02 27.71
C GLY A 309 -6.16 18.47 28.15
N ARG A 310 -5.08 18.77 28.88
CA ARG A 310 -4.68 20.16 29.24
C ARG A 310 -3.98 20.90 28.10
N LEU A 311 -3.48 20.17 27.09
CA LEU A 311 -2.73 20.74 25.96
C LEU A 311 -3.68 21.28 24.88
N ASN A 312 -4.52 22.26 25.22
CA ASN A 312 -5.61 22.74 24.36
C ASN A 312 -5.16 23.37 23.02
N ASN A 313 -3.88 23.69 22.88
CA ASN A 313 -3.28 24.19 21.64
C ASN A 313 -2.70 23.09 20.75
N LEU A 314 -2.77 21.82 21.19
CA LEU A 314 -2.21 20.71 20.45
C LEU A 314 -2.97 20.49 19.15
N ASP A 315 -2.21 20.54 18.07
CA ASP A 315 -2.60 20.46 16.67
C ASP A 315 -2.25 19.09 16.09
N HIS A 316 -1.06 18.59 16.44
CA HIS A 316 -0.54 17.29 16.02
C HIS A 316 -0.08 16.46 17.22
N LEU A 317 -0.57 15.23 17.31
CA LEU A 317 -0.18 14.25 18.32
C LEU A 317 0.16 12.91 17.68
N ASP A 318 1.42 12.48 17.79
CA ASP A 318 1.86 11.17 17.33
C ASP A 318 2.08 10.21 18.49
N LEU A 319 1.26 9.15 18.55
CA LEU A 319 1.28 8.07 19.53
C LEU A 319 1.50 6.70 18.86
N SER A 320 2.05 6.67 17.65
CA SER A 320 2.21 5.43 16.89
C SER A 320 3.27 4.49 17.49
N GLY A 321 3.03 3.19 17.40
CA GLY A 321 4.02 2.17 17.78
C GLY A 321 4.38 2.11 19.27
N MET A 322 3.54 2.64 20.17
CA MET A 322 3.79 2.66 21.62
C MET A 322 3.30 1.39 22.35
N GLY A 323 2.49 0.57 21.67
CA GLY A 323 1.87 -0.62 22.27
C GLY A 323 0.71 -0.30 23.21
N LEU A 324 0.06 0.86 23.05
CA LEU A 324 -1.10 1.29 23.83
C LEU A 324 -2.24 0.27 23.71
N THR A 325 -2.91 -0.04 24.82
CA THR A 325 -4.10 -0.90 24.85
C THR A 325 -5.41 -0.11 24.86
N SER A 326 -5.36 1.16 25.26
CA SER A 326 -6.50 2.08 25.33
C SER A 326 -6.03 3.52 25.18
N ILE A 327 -6.98 4.42 24.92
CA ILE A 327 -6.77 5.87 24.89
C ILE A 327 -7.74 6.57 25.86
N PRO A 328 -7.30 7.57 26.63
CA PRO A 328 -8.17 8.27 27.57
C PRO A 328 -9.21 9.13 26.82
N PRO A 329 -10.46 9.19 27.29
CA PRO A 329 -11.50 10.05 26.68
C PRO A 329 -11.09 11.52 26.55
N ALA A 330 -10.22 12.01 27.45
CA ALA A 330 -9.74 13.38 27.47
C ALA A 330 -8.99 13.82 26.20
N ILE A 331 -8.45 12.89 25.38
CA ILE A 331 -7.84 13.23 24.08
C ILE A 331 -8.86 13.90 23.15
N PHE A 332 -10.14 13.52 23.25
CA PHE A 332 -11.20 14.08 22.40
C PHE A 332 -11.70 15.45 22.85
N ASN A 333 -11.14 16.00 23.96
CA ASN A 333 -11.36 17.39 24.36
C ASN A 333 -10.40 18.36 23.65
N LEU A 334 -9.40 17.86 22.92
CA LEU A 334 -8.41 18.66 22.21
C LEU A 334 -9.02 19.26 20.94
N ASN A 335 -9.74 20.37 21.07
CA ASN A 335 -10.55 20.95 20.00
C ASN A 335 -9.75 21.51 18.81
N LYS A 336 -8.44 21.73 18.99
CA LYS A 336 -7.53 22.19 17.91
C LYS A 336 -6.76 21.03 17.27
N LEU A 337 -6.98 19.79 17.71
CA LEU A 337 -6.24 18.64 17.20
C LEU A 337 -6.70 18.33 15.77
N HIS A 338 -5.83 18.57 14.80
CA HIS A 338 -6.03 18.22 13.40
C HIS A 338 -5.51 16.83 13.07
N ARG A 339 -4.52 16.33 13.83
CA ARG A 339 -3.88 15.05 13.54
C ARG A 339 -3.59 14.23 14.79
N LEU A 340 -4.09 12.99 14.80
CA LEU A 340 -3.84 12.01 15.85
C LEU A 340 -3.38 10.69 15.24
N ASN A 341 -2.10 10.34 15.41
CA ASN A 341 -1.57 9.08 14.91
C ASN A 341 -1.58 8.00 16.00
N LEU A 342 -2.38 6.94 15.81
CA LEU A 342 -2.51 5.78 16.71
C LEU A 342 -2.05 4.47 16.04
N VAL A 343 -1.36 4.54 14.90
CA VAL A 343 -0.99 3.38 14.09
C VAL A 343 -0.07 2.43 14.84
N GLY A 344 -0.29 1.12 14.69
CA GLY A 344 0.63 0.10 15.22
C GLY A 344 0.62 -0.03 16.75
N ASN A 345 -0.53 0.21 17.38
CA ASN A 345 -0.74 -0.03 18.81
C ASN A 345 -1.47 -1.37 19.05
N ARG A 346 -1.91 -1.61 20.28
CA ARG A 346 -2.67 -2.81 20.70
C ARG A 346 -4.08 -2.44 21.17
N ILE A 347 -4.64 -1.36 20.61
CA ILE A 347 -5.95 -0.84 20.99
C ILE A 347 -7.02 -1.82 20.50
N ARG A 348 -7.89 -2.25 21.42
CA ARG A 348 -9.05 -3.10 21.12
C ARG A 348 -10.35 -2.32 21.09
N GLU A 349 -10.46 -1.31 21.95
CA GLU A 349 -11.68 -0.51 22.05
C GLU A 349 -11.34 0.98 21.98
N LEU A 350 -12.09 1.71 21.16
CA LEU A 350 -12.06 3.17 21.15
C LEU A 350 -13.14 3.69 22.11
N PRO A 351 -12.86 4.76 22.87
CA PRO A 351 -13.84 5.34 23.76
C PRO A 351 -14.97 5.99 22.95
N PRO A 352 -16.24 5.91 23.40
CA PRO A 352 -17.37 6.50 22.67
C PRO A 352 -17.24 8.00 22.38
N GLN A 353 -16.44 8.72 23.16
CA GLN A 353 -16.12 10.15 22.97
C GLN A 353 -15.44 10.43 21.62
N ILE A 354 -14.93 9.42 20.92
CA ILE A 354 -14.44 9.57 19.54
C ILE A 354 -15.50 10.17 18.59
N VAL A 355 -16.80 10.04 18.91
CA VAL A 355 -17.86 10.70 18.13
C VAL A 355 -17.84 12.23 18.19
N GLN A 356 -17.19 12.78 19.22
CA GLN A 356 -16.99 14.23 19.40
C GLN A 356 -15.81 14.75 18.59
N ALA A 357 -14.99 13.86 18.02
CA ALA A 357 -13.89 14.27 17.16
C ALA A 357 -14.42 15.03 15.93
N ASN A 358 -13.83 16.20 15.71
CA ASN A 358 -14.07 17.06 14.54
C ASN A 358 -13.09 16.79 13.39
N ILE A 359 -12.34 15.68 13.47
CA ILE A 359 -11.36 15.23 12.48
C ILE A 359 -11.74 13.84 11.99
N ASP A 360 -11.34 13.53 10.77
CA ASP A 360 -11.72 12.28 10.12
C ASP A 360 -11.09 11.05 10.74
N ILE A 361 -11.82 9.93 10.76
CA ILE A 361 -11.37 8.66 11.33
C ILE A 361 -10.99 7.72 10.20
N CYS A 362 -9.71 7.33 10.14
CA CYS A 362 -9.13 6.67 8.97
C CYS A 362 -8.41 5.36 9.33
N TRP A 363 -8.66 4.31 8.56
CA TRP A 363 -7.91 3.05 8.61
C TRP A 363 -6.67 3.07 7.70
N SER A 364 -5.78 4.05 7.89
CA SER A 364 -4.54 4.21 7.09
C SER A 364 -3.28 4.18 7.94
N THR A 365 -2.15 3.81 7.33
CA THR A 365 -0.80 3.88 7.93
C THR A 365 -0.18 5.27 7.87
N HIS A 366 -0.61 6.09 6.91
CA HIS A 366 -0.06 7.42 6.65
C HIS A 366 -1.16 8.32 6.10
N GLY A 367 -1.17 9.59 6.53
CA GLY A 367 -1.91 10.66 5.89
C GLY A 367 -1.08 11.92 5.87
N ARG A 368 -1.08 12.61 4.74
CA ARG A 368 -0.59 14.00 4.64
C ARG A 368 -1.64 15.01 5.09
N GLU A 369 -2.82 14.51 5.47
CA GLU A 369 -4.03 15.27 5.77
C GLU A 369 -4.46 15.06 7.23
N ASN A 370 -5.42 15.87 7.66
CA ASN A 370 -6.00 15.85 9.00
C ASN A 370 -6.74 14.54 9.26
N GLY A 371 -6.62 13.97 10.46
CA GLY A 371 -7.34 12.75 10.82
C GLY A 371 -6.75 11.95 11.98
N ILE A 372 -7.51 10.92 12.37
CA ILE A 372 -7.21 9.91 13.38
C ILE A 372 -6.82 8.62 12.64
N PHE A 373 -5.55 8.23 12.73
CA PHE A 373 -5.00 7.08 12.01
C PHE A 373 -4.94 5.83 12.90
N LEU A 374 -5.68 4.78 12.54
CA LEU A 374 -5.91 3.62 13.42
C LEU A 374 -5.33 2.29 12.91
N HIS A 375 -4.67 2.28 11.76
CA HIS A 375 -4.22 1.03 11.13
C HIS A 375 -3.28 0.22 12.03
N ARG A 376 -3.22 -1.12 11.83
CA ARG A 376 -2.44 -2.06 12.66
C ARG A 376 -2.82 -2.06 14.15
N ASN A 377 -4.09 -1.86 14.46
CA ASN A 377 -4.64 -2.12 15.80
C ASN A 377 -5.58 -3.35 15.78
N PRO A 378 -5.61 -4.19 16.82
CA PRO A 378 -6.57 -5.30 16.94
C PRO A 378 -7.94 -4.80 17.42
N LEU A 379 -8.57 -3.86 16.69
CA LEU A 379 -9.83 -3.26 17.10
C LEU A 379 -10.96 -4.31 17.14
N GLU A 380 -11.64 -4.39 18.28
CA GLU A 380 -12.87 -5.13 18.51
C GLU A 380 -14.09 -4.20 18.48
N SER A 381 -13.93 -2.94 18.93
CA SER A 381 -15.01 -1.95 18.98
C SER A 381 -14.51 -0.51 18.71
N PRO A 382 -14.81 0.08 17.54
CA PRO A 382 -15.50 -0.50 16.40
C PRO A 382 -14.59 -1.48 15.66
N PRO A 383 -15.12 -2.56 15.06
CA PRO A 383 -14.30 -3.45 14.26
C PRO A 383 -13.73 -2.71 13.04
N PRO A 384 -12.57 -3.12 12.50
CA PRO A 384 -11.84 -2.37 11.46
C PRO A 384 -12.68 -2.04 10.23
N GLU A 385 -13.66 -2.87 9.87
CA GLU A 385 -14.52 -2.68 8.71
C GLU A 385 -15.43 -1.46 8.85
N ILE A 386 -15.82 -1.12 10.07
CA ILE A 386 -16.54 0.13 10.37
C ILE A 386 -15.59 1.32 10.18
N VAL A 387 -14.35 1.19 10.64
CA VAL A 387 -13.35 2.26 10.54
C VAL A 387 -12.94 2.50 9.08
N ILE A 388 -12.86 1.44 8.27
CA ILE A 388 -12.55 1.51 6.83
C ILE A 388 -13.61 2.32 6.07
N LYS A 389 -14.87 2.28 6.51
CA LYS A 389 -15.97 3.07 5.93
C LYS A 389 -15.94 4.55 6.33
N GLY A 390 -15.05 4.93 7.24
CA GLY A 390 -14.81 6.31 7.63
C GLY A 390 -15.67 6.81 8.78
N THR A 391 -15.60 8.12 8.98
CA THR A 391 -16.11 8.83 10.16
C THR A 391 -17.60 8.60 10.41
N GLY A 392 -18.44 8.62 9.36
CA GLY A 392 -19.89 8.43 9.46
C GLY A 392 -20.26 7.08 10.06
N ALA A 393 -19.69 5.99 9.53
CA ALA A 393 -19.92 4.63 10.01
C ALA A 393 -19.47 4.44 11.46
N VAL A 394 -18.31 4.99 11.85
CA VAL A 394 -17.82 4.94 13.25
C VAL A 394 -18.77 5.69 14.18
N LYS A 395 -19.22 6.89 13.79
CA LYS A 395 -20.17 7.68 14.58
C LYS A 395 -21.50 6.94 14.73
N SER A 396 -22.07 6.41 13.64
CA SER A 396 -23.29 5.62 13.66
C SER A 396 -23.17 4.37 14.53
N TYR A 397 -22.06 3.64 14.43
CA TYR A 397 -21.78 2.47 15.27
C TYR A 397 -21.85 2.82 16.76
N PHE A 398 -21.15 3.88 17.19
CA PHE A 398 -21.20 4.31 18.60
C PHE A 398 -22.54 4.94 19.00
N MET A 399 -23.25 5.61 18.09
CA MET A 399 -24.58 6.17 18.37
C MET A 399 -25.65 5.08 18.52
N SER A 400 -25.50 3.95 17.83
CA SER A 400 -26.39 2.78 17.96
C SER A 400 -26.33 2.13 19.35
N PHE A 401 -25.30 2.44 20.15
CA PHE A 401 -25.05 1.88 21.47
C PHE A 401 -25.85 2.49 22.63
N LYS A 402 -26.86 3.33 22.36
CA LYS A 402 -27.75 3.87 23.39
C LYS A 402 -28.70 2.83 24.02
N GLY A 403 -28.59 1.54 23.70
CA GLY A 403 -29.44 0.44 24.23
C GLY A 403 -28.69 -0.86 24.58
N GLU A 404 -29.43 -1.95 24.80
CA GLU A 404 -28.87 -3.27 25.15
C GLU A 404 -28.02 -3.89 24.03
N LYS A 405 -26.94 -4.57 24.44
CA LYS A 405 -25.93 -5.15 23.55
C LYS A 405 -25.88 -6.66 23.71
N LYS A 406 -25.62 -7.36 22.61
CA LYS A 406 -25.37 -8.80 22.63
C LYS A 406 -24.23 -9.15 21.66
N PRO A 407 -23.31 -10.07 22.02
CA PRO A 407 -22.38 -10.66 21.07
C PRO A 407 -23.15 -11.40 19.97
N ILE A 408 -22.55 -11.47 18.77
CA ILE A 408 -23.13 -12.21 17.63
C ILE A 408 -23.36 -13.68 18.01
N ASP A 409 -22.40 -14.33 18.68
CA ASP A 409 -22.44 -15.75 19.07
C ASP A 409 -22.80 -16.69 17.90
N GLU A 410 -22.40 -16.33 16.67
CA GLU A 410 -22.70 -17.09 15.45
C GLU A 410 -21.50 -17.19 14.54
N VAL A 411 -21.41 -18.30 13.81
CA VAL A 411 -20.28 -18.58 12.91
C VAL A 411 -20.65 -19.46 11.73
N LYS A 412 -20.10 -19.12 10.57
CA LYS A 412 -20.18 -19.91 9.35
C LYS A 412 -19.09 -20.97 9.31
N VAL A 413 -19.46 -22.23 9.07
CA VAL A 413 -18.53 -23.37 8.97
C VAL A 413 -18.65 -24.02 7.60
N LEU A 414 -17.60 -23.96 6.78
CA LEU A 414 -17.59 -24.49 5.42
C LEU A 414 -16.92 -25.86 5.38
N LEU A 415 -17.58 -26.83 4.75
CA LEU A 415 -17.01 -28.14 4.45
C LEU A 415 -16.46 -28.16 3.03
N VAL A 416 -15.18 -28.49 2.91
CA VAL A 416 -14.46 -28.59 1.64
C VAL A 416 -13.75 -29.93 1.55
N GLY A 417 -13.48 -30.40 0.33
CA GLY A 417 -12.89 -31.73 0.09
C GLY A 417 -13.49 -32.37 -1.15
N ASP A 418 -12.85 -33.45 -1.60
CA ASP A 418 -13.21 -34.12 -2.85
C ASP A 418 -14.63 -34.69 -2.87
N GLY A 419 -15.09 -35.01 -4.07
CA GLY A 419 -16.31 -35.79 -4.29
C GLY A 419 -16.30 -37.09 -3.52
N ASP A 420 -17.40 -37.32 -2.80
CA ASP A 420 -17.67 -38.51 -2.01
C ASP A 420 -16.83 -38.66 -0.73
N ALA A 421 -16.01 -37.68 -0.34
CA ALA A 421 -15.23 -37.72 0.91
C ALA A 421 -16.10 -37.85 2.19
N GLY A 422 -17.42 -37.64 2.08
CA GLY A 422 -18.40 -37.82 3.16
C GLY A 422 -18.69 -36.55 3.97
N LYS A 423 -18.63 -35.38 3.32
CA LYS A 423 -18.96 -34.08 3.92
C LYS A 423 -20.37 -34.07 4.53
N THR A 424 -21.37 -34.45 3.74
CA THR A 424 -22.78 -34.53 4.16
C THR A 424 -22.96 -35.49 5.34
N SER A 425 -22.32 -36.65 5.30
CA SER A 425 -22.35 -37.62 6.38
C SER A 425 -21.75 -37.06 7.67
N ILE A 426 -20.62 -36.34 7.60
CA ILE A 426 -20.02 -35.68 8.76
C ILE A 426 -20.97 -34.65 9.37
N VAL A 427 -21.56 -33.76 8.56
CA VAL A 427 -22.52 -32.76 9.08
C VAL A 427 -23.68 -33.47 9.78
N LYS A 428 -24.29 -34.44 9.11
CA LYS A 428 -25.42 -35.19 9.64
C LYS A 428 -25.09 -35.90 10.95
N ARG A 429 -23.92 -36.52 11.06
CA ARG A 429 -23.44 -37.15 12.31
C ARG A 429 -23.15 -36.12 13.40
N LEU A 430 -22.54 -34.97 13.08
CA LEU A 430 -22.28 -33.89 14.03
C LEU A 430 -23.56 -33.25 14.56
N THR A 431 -24.63 -33.21 13.76
CA THR A 431 -25.95 -32.71 14.17
C THR A 431 -26.85 -33.79 14.80
N GLY A 432 -26.36 -35.02 14.99
CA GLY A 432 -27.06 -36.09 15.69
C GLY A 432 -27.96 -37.01 14.85
N GLY A 433 -27.90 -36.91 13.51
CA GLY A 433 -28.64 -37.80 12.59
C GLY A 433 -27.92 -39.12 12.31
N GLU A 434 -28.64 -40.12 11.76
CA GLU A 434 -28.12 -41.46 11.45
C GLU A 434 -27.30 -41.53 10.15
N PHE A 435 -26.31 -42.43 10.12
CA PHE A 435 -25.51 -42.70 8.91
C PHE A 435 -26.38 -43.39 7.85
N SER A 436 -26.15 -43.07 6.57
CA SER A 436 -26.78 -43.74 5.44
C SER A 436 -25.72 -44.10 4.41
N GLU A 437 -25.71 -45.36 3.96
CA GLU A 437 -24.76 -45.85 2.98
C GLU A 437 -25.04 -45.32 1.56
N ASN A 438 -26.31 -45.00 1.27
CA ASN A 438 -26.79 -44.49 -0.02
C ASN A 438 -27.12 -42.98 0.04
N GLU A 439 -26.28 -42.19 0.73
CA GLU A 439 -26.50 -40.75 0.85
C GLU A 439 -26.37 -40.08 -0.53
N PRO A 440 -27.41 -39.35 -1.01
CA PRO A 440 -27.37 -38.76 -2.35
C PRO A 440 -26.33 -37.65 -2.42
N GLN A 441 -25.75 -37.46 -3.61
CA GLN A 441 -24.82 -36.37 -3.84
C GLN A 441 -25.51 -35.01 -3.65
N THR A 442 -24.93 -34.14 -2.82
CA THR A 442 -25.42 -32.77 -2.63
C THR A 442 -25.32 -32.00 -3.94
N HIS A 443 -26.43 -31.43 -4.41
CA HIS A 443 -26.49 -30.55 -5.58
C HIS A 443 -26.41 -29.08 -5.09
N GLY A 444 -25.44 -28.30 -5.59
CA GLY A 444 -25.24 -26.93 -5.12
C GLY A 444 -24.71 -26.86 -3.69
N ILE A 445 -25.52 -26.30 -2.77
CA ILE A 445 -25.17 -26.13 -1.34
C ILE A 445 -26.31 -26.60 -0.44
N ASN A 446 -25.96 -27.32 0.63
CA ASN A 446 -26.85 -27.56 1.76
C ASN A 446 -26.40 -26.73 2.98
N ILE A 447 -27.33 -26.01 3.62
CA ILE A 447 -27.05 -25.20 4.82
C ILE A 447 -27.80 -25.80 6.01
N ASN A 448 -27.08 -26.26 7.03
CA ASN A 448 -27.64 -26.84 8.24
C ASN A 448 -27.26 -26.02 9.48
N ASP A 449 -28.25 -25.61 10.25
CA ASP A 449 -28.05 -24.86 11.48
C ASP A 449 -27.93 -25.79 12.69
N PHE A 450 -26.92 -25.56 13.54
CA PHE A 450 -26.71 -26.34 14.75
C PHE A 450 -26.25 -25.47 15.89
N ASN A 451 -26.61 -25.83 17.13
CA ASN A 451 -26.18 -25.10 18.32
C ASN A 451 -25.09 -25.88 19.04
N ILE A 452 -23.95 -25.24 19.25
CA ILE A 452 -22.84 -25.80 20.02
C ILE A 452 -22.73 -25.06 21.36
N ASN A 453 -22.73 -25.82 22.45
CA ASN A 453 -22.42 -25.30 23.78
C ASN A 453 -20.90 -25.40 24.01
N SER A 454 -20.23 -24.26 24.20
CA SER A 454 -18.80 -24.20 24.48
C SER A 454 -18.53 -23.21 25.61
N GLY A 455 -17.97 -23.67 26.73
CA GLY A 455 -17.61 -22.81 27.87
C GLY A 455 -18.79 -22.05 28.51
N GLY A 456 -19.99 -22.61 28.49
CA GLY A 456 -21.22 -21.97 29.02
C GLY A 456 -21.89 -20.98 28.06
N LYS A 457 -21.34 -20.76 26.85
CA LYS A 457 -21.96 -19.96 25.79
C LYS A 457 -22.51 -20.86 24.67
N ARG A 458 -23.67 -20.48 24.14
CA ARG A 458 -24.35 -21.15 23.03
C ARG A 458 -23.99 -20.43 21.74
N ILE A 459 -23.23 -21.08 20.87
CA ILE A 459 -22.85 -20.56 19.55
C ILE A 459 -23.74 -21.23 18.50
N LYS A 460 -24.45 -20.45 17.68
CA LYS A 460 -25.19 -20.98 16.53
C LYS A 460 -24.25 -21.09 15.32
N VAL A 461 -24.23 -22.27 14.72
CA VAL A 461 -23.29 -22.67 13.68
C VAL A 461 -24.08 -22.91 12.40
N HIS A 462 -23.65 -22.27 11.33
CA HIS A 462 -24.20 -22.48 9.98
C HIS A 462 -23.25 -23.38 9.20
N PHE A 463 -23.56 -24.66 9.06
CA PHE A 463 -22.78 -25.59 8.24
C PHE A 463 -23.11 -25.44 6.78
N TRP A 464 -22.12 -25.10 5.96
CA TRP A 464 -22.20 -25.00 4.51
C TRP A 464 -21.53 -26.22 3.89
N ASP A 465 -22.35 -27.15 3.40
CA ASP A 465 -21.92 -28.35 2.72
C ASP A 465 -22.03 -28.17 1.20
N PHE A 466 -20.89 -28.13 0.52
CA PHE A 466 -20.81 -27.98 -0.93
C PHE A 466 -20.88 -29.35 -1.61
N GLY A 467 -21.62 -29.43 -2.72
CA GLY A 467 -21.63 -30.59 -3.59
C GLY A 467 -20.23 -31.00 -4.05
N GLY A 468 -19.92 -32.29 -3.99
CA GLY A 468 -18.57 -32.84 -4.18
C GLY A 468 -18.07 -32.93 -5.64
N GLN A 469 -18.68 -32.28 -6.62
CA GLN A 469 -18.24 -32.38 -8.01
C GLN A 469 -17.02 -31.45 -8.25
N GLU A 470 -15.95 -31.97 -8.87
CA GLU A 470 -14.66 -31.28 -9.12
C GLU A 470 -14.76 -29.95 -9.91
N ILE A 471 -15.94 -29.57 -10.41
CA ILE A 471 -16.10 -28.64 -11.53
C ILE A 471 -16.38 -27.17 -11.11
N MET A 472 -16.34 -26.76 -9.84
CA MET A 472 -16.71 -25.38 -9.50
C MET A 472 -15.77 -24.58 -8.58
N HIS A 473 -14.46 -24.63 -8.85
CA HIS A 473 -13.51 -23.65 -8.32
C HIS A 473 -13.92 -22.19 -8.56
N ALA A 474 -14.77 -21.95 -9.56
CA ALA A 474 -15.26 -20.64 -9.94
C ALA A 474 -16.48 -20.18 -9.12
N THR A 475 -17.39 -21.08 -8.70
CA THR A 475 -18.54 -20.69 -7.85
C THR A 475 -18.20 -20.63 -6.35
N HIS A 476 -17.12 -21.28 -5.91
CA HIS A 476 -16.58 -21.09 -4.55
C HIS A 476 -16.25 -19.61 -4.25
N GLN A 477 -15.96 -18.80 -5.27
CA GLN A 477 -15.71 -17.36 -5.11
C GLN A 477 -16.92 -16.58 -4.54
N PHE A 478 -18.14 -17.08 -4.73
CA PHE A 478 -19.34 -16.45 -4.18
C PHE A 478 -19.48 -16.68 -2.65
N PHE A 479 -18.83 -17.71 -2.10
CA PHE A 479 -19.18 -18.24 -0.77
C PHE A 479 -18.02 -18.47 0.17
N LEU A 480 -16.80 -18.69 -0.35
CA LEU A 480 -15.60 -18.74 0.48
C LEU A 480 -15.33 -17.34 1.00
N SER A 481 -15.56 -17.16 2.30
CA SER A 481 -15.40 -15.88 2.96
C SER A 481 -14.39 -15.98 4.10
N LYS A 482 -13.89 -14.81 4.50
CA LYS A 482 -13.17 -14.64 5.76
C LYS A 482 -14.15 -14.89 6.92
N ARG A 483 -13.64 -14.93 8.16
CA ARG A 483 -14.47 -15.04 9.37
C ARG A 483 -15.36 -16.30 9.37
N SER A 484 -14.83 -17.38 8.81
CA SER A 484 -15.48 -18.68 8.83
C SER A 484 -14.57 -19.68 9.53
N ALA A 485 -15.07 -20.86 9.87
CA ALA A 485 -14.22 -22.02 10.13
C ALA A 485 -14.31 -23.00 8.95
N TYR A 486 -13.23 -23.71 8.69
CA TYR A 486 -13.15 -24.67 7.59
C TYR A 486 -12.99 -26.09 8.15
N ILE A 487 -13.73 -27.03 7.58
CA ILE A 487 -13.53 -28.46 7.79
C ILE A 487 -13.12 -29.05 6.43
N LEU A 488 -11.86 -29.45 6.32
CA LEU A 488 -11.35 -30.17 5.16
C LEU A 488 -11.58 -31.68 5.37
N VAL A 489 -12.44 -32.27 4.56
CA VAL A 489 -12.80 -33.69 4.61
C VAL A 489 -12.03 -34.47 3.55
N LEU A 490 -11.36 -35.53 4.00
CA LEU A 490 -10.48 -36.38 3.22
C LEU A 490 -10.94 -37.85 3.32
N ASP A 491 -10.82 -38.63 2.24
CA ASP A 491 -10.92 -40.09 2.22
C ASP A 491 -9.71 -40.76 1.54
N GLY A 492 -9.25 -41.89 2.10
CA GLY A 492 -8.00 -42.54 1.67
C GLY A 492 -8.03 -43.26 0.31
N ARG A 493 -9.03 -43.04 -0.55
CA ARG A 493 -9.19 -43.77 -1.83
C ARG A 493 -8.52 -43.12 -3.03
N LYS A 494 -8.23 -41.82 -2.99
CA LYS A 494 -7.72 -41.04 -4.13
C LYS A 494 -6.32 -40.50 -3.84
N ASP A 495 -5.56 -40.12 -4.88
CA ASP A 495 -4.41 -39.22 -4.75
C ASP A 495 -4.93 -37.88 -4.23
N GLU A 496 -5.11 -37.80 -2.92
CA GLU A 496 -5.84 -36.71 -2.32
C GLU A 496 -5.09 -35.40 -2.44
N LYS A 497 -5.78 -34.41 -3.00
CA LYS A 497 -5.24 -33.08 -3.19
C LYS A 497 -5.34 -32.29 -1.87
N THR A 498 -4.81 -32.83 -0.77
CA THR A 498 -4.85 -32.18 0.56
C THR A 498 -4.28 -30.75 0.50
N GLU A 499 -3.09 -30.61 -0.08
CA GLU A 499 -2.46 -29.30 -0.24
C GLU A 499 -3.22 -28.37 -1.18
N TYR A 500 -3.89 -28.92 -2.19
CA TYR A 500 -4.72 -28.14 -3.11
C TYR A 500 -5.87 -27.46 -2.38
N TRP A 501 -6.60 -28.21 -1.56
CA TRP A 501 -7.69 -27.66 -0.76
C TRP A 501 -7.19 -26.66 0.28
N LEU A 502 -6.07 -26.95 0.96
CA LEU A 502 -5.47 -26.01 1.93
C LEU A 502 -5.06 -24.69 1.28
N LYS A 503 -4.44 -24.74 0.10
CA LYS A 503 -4.10 -23.54 -0.68
C LYS A 503 -5.34 -22.77 -1.15
N HIS A 504 -6.38 -23.48 -1.58
CA HIS A 504 -7.67 -22.85 -1.88
C HIS A 504 -8.26 -22.11 -0.67
N ILE A 505 -8.28 -22.76 0.50
CA ILE A 505 -8.77 -22.15 1.74
C ILE A 505 -7.92 -20.95 2.14
N GLU A 506 -6.59 -21.05 2.09
CA GLU A 506 -5.71 -19.92 2.41
C GLU A 506 -5.96 -18.73 1.47
N THR A 507 -6.20 -19.03 0.20
CA THR A 507 -6.40 -18.02 -0.85
C THR A 507 -7.70 -17.23 -0.69
N PHE A 508 -8.81 -17.90 -0.36
CA PHE A 508 -10.12 -17.26 -0.25
C PHE A 508 -10.60 -17.05 1.20
N GLY A 509 -10.37 -18.02 2.08
CA GLY A 509 -10.70 -17.97 3.50
C GLY A 509 -9.68 -17.20 4.35
N GLY A 510 -8.49 -16.90 3.82
CA GLY A 510 -7.45 -16.14 4.51
C GLY A 510 -6.90 -16.87 5.73
N ASP A 511 -7.02 -16.24 6.90
CA ASP A 511 -6.46 -16.74 8.16
C ASP A 511 -7.50 -17.49 9.02
N SER A 512 -8.61 -17.89 8.38
CA SER A 512 -9.70 -18.65 9.00
C SER A 512 -9.21 -20.01 9.53
N PRO A 513 -9.65 -20.45 10.72
CA PRO A 513 -9.20 -21.72 11.30
C PRO A 513 -9.66 -22.93 10.48
N ILE A 514 -8.77 -23.93 10.34
CA ILE A 514 -9.00 -25.13 9.55
C ILE A 514 -8.92 -26.36 10.45
N ILE A 515 -9.89 -27.27 10.35
CA ILE A 515 -9.86 -28.61 10.94
C ILE A 515 -9.78 -29.62 9.80
N ILE A 516 -8.81 -30.54 9.86
CA ILE A 516 -8.67 -31.61 8.86
C ILE A 516 -9.30 -32.87 9.41
N VAL A 517 -10.19 -33.48 8.62
CA VAL A 517 -10.95 -34.67 8.97
C VAL A 517 -10.66 -35.77 7.95
N MET A 518 -9.96 -36.81 8.39
CA MET A 518 -9.72 -38.04 7.64
C MET A 518 -10.87 -39.00 7.92
N ASN A 519 -11.82 -39.07 7.00
CA ASN A 519 -13.04 -39.87 7.11
C ASN A 519 -12.84 -41.28 6.54
N LYS A 520 -13.84 -42.15 6.74
CA LYS A 520 -13.89 -43.54 6.25
C LYS A 520 -12.70 -44.40 6.68
N ILE A 521 -12.16 -44.16 7.88
CA ILE A 521 -11.05 -44.95 8.42
C ILE A 521 -11.40 -46.42 8.64
N ASP A 522 -12.70 -46.74 8.70
CA ASP A 522 -13.23 -48.11 8.71
C ASP A 522 -12.91 -48.89 7.43
N GLN A 523 -12.72 -48.19 6.31
CA GLN A 523 -12.38 -48.78 5.02
C GLN A 523 -10.87 -48.74 4.76
N HIS A 524 -10.18 -47.72 5.29
CA HIS A 524 -8.75 -47.49 5.09
C HIS A 524 -8.04 -47.19 6.42
N LEU A 525 -7.76 -48.23 7.20
CA LEU A 525 -7.17 -48.12 8.55
C LEU A 525 -5.77 -47.47 8.58
N SER A 526 -5.02 -47.53 7.49
CA SER A 526 -3.68 -46.93 7.39
C SER A 526 -3.68 -45.48 6.91
N PHE A 527 -4.82 -44.94 6.46
CA PHE A 527 -4.90 -43.60 5.89
C PHE A 527 -4.57 -42.52 6.93
N ASP A 528 -3.59 -41.66 6.60
CA ASP A 528 -3.17 -40.52 7.41
C ASP A 528 -2.47 -39.47 6.51
N VAL A 529 -2.19 -38.29 7.06
CA VAL A 529 -1.48 -37.20 6.38
C VAL A 529 -0.23 -36.78 7.15
N ASN A 530 0.74 -36.13 6.50
CA ASN A 530 1.91 -35.61 7.19
C ASN A 530 1.57 -34.37 8.03
N ARG A 531 1.12 -34.60 9.27
CA ARG A 531 0.57 -33.57 10.15
C ARG A 531 1.57 -32.47 10.52
N LYS A 532 2.83 -32.85 10.77
CA LYS A 532 3.89 -31.90 11.14
C LYS A 532 4.17 -30.94 9.99
N PHE A 533 4.43 -31.50 8.81
CA PHE A 533 4.67 -30.72 7.59
C PHE A 533 3.51 -29.77 7.27
N LEU A 534 2.27 -30.27 7.32
CA LEU A 534 1.10 -29.45 7.03
C LEU A 534 0.87 -28.35 8.07
N SER A 535 1.11 -28.61 9.37
CA SER A 535 0.94 -27.60 10.42
C SER A 535 1.98 -26.48 10.34
N GLU A 536 3.22 -26.81 9.99
CA GLU A 536 4.31 -25.83 9.79
C GLU A 536 4.05 -24.97 8.54
N LYS A 537 3.56 -25.58 7.46
CA LYS A 537 3.26 -24.89 6.20
C LYS A 537 1.96 -24.07 6.24
N TYR A 538 0.95 -24.53 6.97
CA TYR A 538 -0.37 -23.90 7.08
C TYR A 538 -0.76 -23.67 8.56
N PRO A 539 -0.34 -22.54 9.17
CA PRO A 539 -0.58 -22.24 10.60
C PRO A 539 -2.06 -22.08 11.00
N SER A 540 -2.94 -21.93 10.01
CA SER A 540 -4.40 -21.87 10.20
C SER A 540 -4.98 -23.22 10.66
N ILE A 541 -4.29 -24.34 10.44
CA ILE A 541 -4.73 -25.66 10.89
C ILE A 541 -4.76 -25.74 12.42
N LYS A 542 -5.88 -26.17 12.98
CA LYS A 542 -6.12 -26.29 14.43
C LYS A 542 -6.15 -27.73 14.94
N GLY A 543 -6.21 -28.71 14.04
CA GLY A 543 -6.13 -30.13 14.40
C GLY A 543 -6.42 -31.09 13.26
N PHE A 544 -6.11 -32.35 13.49
CA PHE A 544 -6.33 -33.48 12.59
C PHE A 544 -7.15 -34.54 13.31
N TYR A 545 -8.23 -35.01 12.68
CA TYR A 545 -9.15 -35.96 13.30
C TYR A 545 -9.43 -37.11 12.35
N ARG A 546 -9.28 -38.33 12.86
CA ARG A 546 -9.57 -39.56 12.14
C ARG A 546 -10.95 -40.02 12.54
N VAL A 547 -11.87 -40.13 11.59
CA VAL A 547 -13.28 -40.42 11.87
C VAL A 547 -13.84 -41.51 10.97
N SER A 548 -14.85 -42.20 11.50
CA SER A 548 -15.72 -43.08 10.71
C SER A 548 -17.16 -42.72 11.02
N CYS A 549 -17.89 -42.28 10.00
CA CYS A 549 -19.32 -41.98 10.13
C CYS A 549 -20.16 -43.26 10.28
N LEU A 550 -19.65 -44.42 9.84
CA LEU A 550 -20.32 -45.71 9.93
C LEU A 550 -20.43 -46.22 11.37
N ASN A 551 -19.32 -46.18 12.11
CA ASN A 551 -19.23 -46.78 13.46
C ASN A 551 -19.04 -45.75 14.60
N ASN A 552 -19.03 -44.45 14.27
CA ASN A 552 -18.88 -43.32 15.20
C ASN A 552 -17.51 -43.11 15.83
N THR A 553 -16.48 -43.81 15.33
CA THR A 553 -15.11 -43.61 15.79
C THR A 553 -14.66 -42.17 15.51
N GLY A 554 -14.02 -41.54 16.50
CA GLY A 554 -13.43 -40.20 16.39
C GLY A 554 -14.39 -39.01 16.36
N LEU A 555 -15.70 -39.22 16.20
CA LEU A 555 -16.69 -38.12 16.10
C LEU A 555 -16.79 -37.25 17.36
N LYS A 556 -16.69 -37.85 18.56
CA LYS A 556 -16.71 -37.09 19.83
C LYS A 556 -15.49 -36.16 19.96
N GLU A 557 -14.32 -36.62 19.51
CA GLU A 557 -13.10 -35.82 19.54
C GLU A 557 -13.18 -34.66 18.54
N LEU A 558 -13.68 -34.94 17.32
CA LEU A 558 -13.96 -33.93 16.31
C LEU A 558 -14.94 -32.86 16.82
N GLN A 559 -16.04 -33.28 17.45
CA GLN A 559 -17.02 -32.36 18.02
C GLN A 559 -16.39 -31.48 19.11
N GLY A 560 -15.61 -32.05 20.03
CA GLY A 560 -14.89 -31.28 21.06
C GLY A 560 -13.86 -30.30 20.48
N ALA A 561 -13.19 -30.68 19.40
CA ALA A 561 -12.24 -29.82 18.69
C ALA A 561 -12.91 -28.67 17.96
N LEU A 562 -14.03 -28.94 17.29
CA LEU A 562 -14.85 -27.92 16.66
C LEU A 562 -15.32 -26.90 17.71
N SER A 563 -15.90 -27.35 18.84
CA SER A 563 -16.34 -26.47 19.93
C SER A 563 -15.23 -25.56 20.47
N ARG A 564 -14.01 -26.08 20.65
CA ARG A 564 -12.84 -25.29 21.09
C ARG A 564 -12.37 -24.30 20.04
N THR A 565 -12.41 -24.68 18.77
CA THR A 565 -12.00 -23.84 17.65
C THR A 565 -12.98 -22.67 17.49
N LEU A 566 -14.28 -22.96 17.48
CA LEU A 566 -15.32 -21.94 17.33
C LEU A 566 -15.33 -20.94 18.50
N ALA A 567 -15.07 -21.38 19.74
CA ALA A 567 -14.99 -20.48 20.90
C ALA A 567 -13.84 -19.46 20.85
N ARG A 568 -12.81 -19.70 20.01
CA ARG A 568 -11.66 -18.80 19.84
C ARG A 568 -11.84 -17.81 18.69
N ILE A 569 -12.89 -17.96 17.90
CA ILE A 569 -13.15 -17.11 16.74
C ILE A 569 -13.60 -15.73 17.22
N GLU A 570 -12.79 -14.69 16.97
CA GLU A 570 -12.96 -13.37 17.56
C GLU A 570 -14.26 -12.65 17.14
N HIS A 571 -14.69 -12.79 15.88
CA HIS A 571 -15.91 -12.10 15.41
C HIS A 571 -17.19 -12.54 16.14
N THR A 572 -17.22 -13.75 16.73
CA THR A 572 -18.36 -14.19 17.56
C THR A 572 -18.57 -13.28 18.77
N LYS A 573 -17.52 -12.58 19.22
CA LYS A 573 -17.53 -11.66 20.36
C LYS A 573 -17.88 -10.22 19.97
N THR A 574 -17.93 -9.90 18.68
CA THR A 574 -18.32 -8.58 18.21
C THR A 574 -19.71 -8.23 18.74
N LEU A 575 -19.84 -7.05 19.33
CA LEU A 575 -21.09 -6.60 19.93
C LEU A 575 -21.98 -5.95 18.88
N TRP A 576 -23.21 -6.42 18.77
CA TRP A 576 -24.25 -5.80 17.97
C TRP A 576 -25.32 -5.14 18.84
N ALA A 577 -25.90 -4.07 18.30
CA ALA A 577 -27.12 -3.50 18.83
C ALA A 577 -28.29 -4.46 18.60
N TYR A 578 -29.23 -4.52 19.54
CA TYR A 578 -30.41 -5.40 19.44
C TYR A 578 -31.22 -5.18 18.15
N ALA A 579 -31.29 -3.94 17.66
CA ALA A 579 -31.96 -3.61 16.39
C ALA A 579 -31.37 -4.37 15.17
N TRP A 580 -30.06 -4.61 15.17
CA TRP A 580 -29.40 -5.36 14.08
C TRP A 580 -29.80 -6.83 14.11
N PHE A 581 -29.95 -7.43 15.29
CA PHE A 581 -30.48 -8.79 15.44
C PHE A 581 -31.93 -8.89 14.93
N ASN A 582 -32.77 -7.90 15.21
CA ASN A 582 -34.16 -7.90 14.74
C ASN A 582 -34.27 -7.89 13.20
N VAL A 583 -33.36 -7.19 12.53
CA VAL A 583 -33.27 -7.22 11.06
C VAL A 583 -32.73 -8.58 10.60
N LYS A 584 -31.67 -9.08 11.23
CA LYS A 584 -31.10 -10.41 10.90
C LYS A 584 -32.14 -11.52 11.00
N GLU A 585 -32.87 -11.62 12.11
CA GLU A 585 -33.92 -12.62 12.30
C GLU A 585 -35.01 -12.49 11.23
N ARG A 586 -35.39 -11.26 10.86
CA ARG A 586 -36.34 -11.03 9.78
C ARG A 586 -35.81 -11.50 8.43
N MET A 587 -34.52 -11.36 8.15
CA MET A 587 -33.85 -11.83 6.93
C MET A 587 -33.74 -13.35 6.91
N GLU A 588 -33.41 -14.00 8.04
CA GLU A 588 -33.35 -15.48 8.15
C GLU A 588 -34.72 -16.13 7.91
N MET A 589 -35.81 -15.46 8.32
CA MET A 589 -37.19 -15.95 8.12
C MET A 589 -37.76 -15.60 6.73
N MET A 590 -36.98 -15.00 5.84
CA MET A 590 -37.48 -14.68 4.51
C MET A 590 -37.76 -15.95 3.70
N THR A 591 -38.92 -15.94 3.07
CA THR A 591 -39.33 -16.98 2.10
C THR A 591 -39.05 -16.55 0.67
N GLU A 592 -38.89 -15.25 0.47
CA GLU A 592 -38.54 -14.64 -0.80
C GLU A 592 -37.07 -14.96 -1.15
N ASP A 593 -36.83 -15.43 -2.38
CA ASP A 593 -35.49 -15.75 -2.84
C ASP A 593 -34.61 -14.49 -3.05
N PHE A 594 -35.23 -13.32 -3.21
CA PHE A 594 -34.55 -12.03 -3.35
C PHE A 594 -35.47 -10.86 -2.98
N ILE A 595 -34.88 -9.72 -2.60
CA ILE A 595 -35.57 -8.44 -2.41
C ILE A 595 -34.75 -7.27 -2.98
N SER A 596 -35.44 -6.16 -3.27
CA SER A 596 -34.80 -4.91 -3.64
C SER A 596 -34.04 -4.29 -2.47
N TYR A 597 -33.03 -3.47 -2.79
CA TYR A 597 -32.29 -2.76 -1.74
C TYR A 597 -33.18 -1.77 -0.96
N THR A 598 -34.14 -1.16 -1.65
CA THR A 598 -35.16 -0.29 -1.03
C THR A 598 -35.98 -1.06 0.00
N ARG A 599 -36.43 -2.27 -0.34
CA ARG A 599 -37.19 -3.12 0.57
C ARG A 599 -36.36 -3.53 1.79
N TYR A 600 -35.08 -3.84 1.59
CA TYR A 600 -34.15 -4.08 2.70
C TYR A 600 -34.07 -2.86 3.64
N ARG A 601 -33.91 -1.65 3.09
CA ARG A 601 -33.86 -0.42 3.88
C ARG A 601 -35.16 -0.11 4.62
N GLU A 602 -36.31 -0.41 4.04
CA GLU A 602 -37.61 -0.32 4.73
C GLU A 602 -37.66 -1.26 5.94
N ILE A 603 -37.17 -2.50 5.79
CA ILE A 603 -37.09 -3.45 6.90
C ILE A 603 -36.19 -2.90 8.00
N CYS A 604 -35.02 -2.37 7.67
CA CYS A 604 -34.13 -1.71 8.63
C CYS A 604 -34.82 -0.57 9.38
N LYS A 605 -35.50 0.34 8.67
CA LYS A 605 -36.24 1.46 9.28
C LYS A 605 -37.33 0.97 10.23
N THR A 606 -38.10 -0.05 9.85
CA THR A 606 -39.16 -0.61 10.72
C THR A 606 -38.62 -1.24 12.00
N LYS A 607 -37.33 -1.61 12.02
CA LYS A 607 -36.62 -2.15 13.19
C LYS A 607 -35.76 -1.12 13.92
N GLY A 608 -35.89 0.17 13.57
CA GLY A 608 -35.24 1.28 14.27
C GLY A 608 -33.85 1.66 13.74
N ILE A 609 -33.44 1.16 12.58
CA ILE A 609 -32.16 1.52 11.93
C ILE A 609 -32.45 2.50 10.80
N ASN A 610 -32.39 3.80 11.10
CA ASN A 610 -32.76 4.86 10.15
C ASN A 610 -31.58 5.40 9.34
N ASP A 611 -30.37 5.32 9.88
CA ASP A 611 -29.18 5.86 9.23
C ASP A 611 -28.68 4.93 8.11
N ILE A 612 -28.22 5.57 7.04
CA ILE A 612 -27.82 4.90 5.80
C ILE A 612 -26.55 4.07 6.02
N ASP A 613 -25.58 4.61 6.75
CA ASP A 613 -24.29 3.94 6.98
C ASP A 613 -24.45 2.63 7.79
N SER A 614 -25.32 2.61 8.80
CA SER A 614 -25.62 1.38 9.54
C SER A 614 -26.37 0.36 8.69
N GLN A 615 -27.29 0.79 7.81
CA GLN A 615 -27.97 -0.10 6.87
C GLN A 615 -26.96 -0.76 5.91
N ASP A 616 -26.08 0.06 5.32
CA ASP A 616 -25.08 -0.41 4.37
C ASP A 616 -23.99 -1.27 5.01
N THR A 617 -23.78 -1.09 6.31
CA THR A 617 -22.88 -1.91 7.12
C THR A 617 -23.51 -3.23 7.54
N LEU A 618 -24.75 -3.19 8.00
CA LEU A 618 -25.44 -4.39 8.43
C LEU A 618 -25.60 -5.39 7.28
N VAL A 619 -25.93 -4.93 6.06
CA VAL A 619 -26.09 -5.86 4.92
C VAL A 619 -24.79 -6.60 4.57
N GLU A 620 -23.63 -5.96 4.74
CA GLU A 620 -22.32 -6.60 4.51
C GLU A 620 -21.99 -7.60 5.62
N PHE A 621 -22.33 -7.28 6.87
CA PHE A 621 -22.23 -8.26 7.96
C PHE A 621 -23.12 -9.48 7.74
N LEU A 622 -24.35 -9.28 7.26
CA LEU A 622 -25.26 -10.37 6.90
C LEU A 622 -24.72 -11.19 5.72
N HIS A 623 -24.01 -10.54 4.79
CA HIS A 623 -23.27 -11.20 3.71
C HIS A 623 -22.15 -12.09 4.23
N ASP A 624 -21.31 -11.58 5.14
CA ASP A 624 -20.21 -12.34 5.74
C ASP A 624 -20.70 -13.56 6.53
N LEU A 625 -21.78 -13.40 7.30
CA LEU A 625 -22.43 -14.49 8.04
C LEU A 625 -23.11 -15.52 7.12
N GLY A 626 -23.32 -15.17 5.85
CA GLY A 626 -24.02 -16.01 4.89
C GLY A 626 -25.54 -16.03 5.08
N VAL A 627 -26.11 -15.06 5.79
CA VAL A 627 -27.57 -14.94 5.96
C VAL A 627 -28.21 -14.53 4.63
N VAL A 628 -27.61 -13.59 3.92
CA VAL A 628 -28.01 -13.14 2.58
C VAL A 628 -26.77 -12.91 1.72
N LEU A 629 -26.89 -12.84 0.40
CA LEU A 629 -25.86 -12.25 -0.47
C LEU A 629 -26.26 -10.84 -0.85
N SER A 630 -25.31 -9.91 -0.93
CA SER A 630 -25.57 -8.53 -1.34
C SER A 630 -24.60 -8.08 -2.42
N PHE A 631 -25.14 -7.61 -3.55
CA PHE A 631 -24.36 -7.10 -4.68
C PHE A 631 -24.88 -5.71 -5.06
N LYS A 632 -24.23 -4.66 -4.53
CA LYS A 632 -24.66 -3.26 -4.70
C LYS A 632 -24.48 -2.75 -6.14
N ASP A 633 -23.47 -3.25 -6.85
CA ASP A 633 -23.08 -2.73 -8.17
C ASP A 633 -23.81 -3.39 -9.35
N LEU A 634 -24.73 -4.33 -9.10
CA LEU A 634 -25.51 -4.96 -10.17
C LEU A 634 -26.75 -4.12 -10.49
N ALA A 635 -26.95 -3.83 -11.79
CA ALA A 635 -27.97 -2.89 -12.29
C ALA A 635 -29.43 -3.29 -12.01
N LEU A 636 -29.67 -4.51 -11.51
CA LEU A 636 -31.00 -5.05 -11.27
C LEU A 636 -31.48 -4.69 -9.86
N ARG A 637 -32.13 -3.53 -9.76
CA ARG A 637 -32.62 -2.90 -8.50
C ARG A 637 -33.50 -3.80 -7.63
N ASP A 638 -34.13 -4.82 -8.20
CA ASP A 638 -35.06 -5.70 -7.49
C ASP A 638 -34.42 -7.00 -6.95
N THR A 639 -33.10 -7.18 -7.08
CA THR A 639 -32.41 -8.44 -6.75
C THR A 639 -31.07 -8.18 -6.04
N ASN A 640 -30.98 -7.13 -5.23
CA ASN A 640 -29.73 -6.78 -4.55
C ASN A 640 -29.45 -7.59 -3.29
N VAL A 641 -30.47 -8.08 -2.57
CA VAL A 641 -30.33 -8.90 -1.36
C VAL A 641 -30.96 -10.26 -1.61
N ILE A 642 -30.18 -11.33 -1.55
CA ILE A 642 -30.51 -12.60 -2.19
C ILE A 642 -30.29 -13.78 -1.25
N ASN A 643 -31.16 -14.77 -1.33
CA ASN A 643 -30.97 -16.07 -0.69
C ASN A 643 -29.77 -16.79 -1.33
N PRO A 644 -28.72 -17.15 -0.56
CA PRO A 644 -27.55 -17.83 -1.11
C PRO A 644 -27.87 -19.15 -1.82
N ARG A 645 -28.91 -19.88 -1.39
CA ARG A 645 -29.34 -21.15 -1.99
C ARG A 645 -29.91 -20.97 -3.39
N TRP A 646 -30.57 -19.85 -3.64
CA TRP A 646 -31.17 -19.57 -4.93
C TRP A 646 -30.10 -19.34 -5.99
N VAL A 647 -29.13 -18.46 -5.69
CA VAL A 647 -27.99 -18.15 -6.58
C VAL A 647 -27.19 -19.40 -6.92
N THR A 648 -26.86 -20.22 -5.91
CA THR A 648 -26.07 -21.44 -6.17
C THR A 648 -26.78 -22.41 -7.05
N ASN A 649 -28.06 -22.69 -6.77
CA ASN A 649 -28.80 -23.66 -7.53
C ASN A 649 -28.97 -23.19 -8.99
N GLY A 650 -29.18 -21.90 -9.22
CA GLY A 650 -29.25 -21.31 -10.56
C GLY A 650 -27.95 -21.50 -11.34
N VAL A 651 -26.83 -21.01 -10.82
CA VAL A 651 -25.51 -21.13 -11.48
C VAL A 651 -25.09 -22.60 -11.63
N TYR A 652 -25.39 -23.44 -10.63
CA TYR A 652 -25.11 -24.88 -10.65
C TYR A 652 -25.81 -25.59 -11.80
N LYS A 653 -27.12 -25.36 -11.97
CA LYS A 653 -27.90 -25.95 -13.05
C LYS A 653 -27.40 -25.55 -14.42
N ILE A 654 -26.95 -24.30 -14.58
CA ILE A 654 -26.40 -23.80 -15.84
C ILE A 654 -25.09 -24.51 -16.17
N ILE A 655 -24.09 -24.45 -15.29
CA ILE A 655 -22.75 -24.96 -15.62
C ILE A 655 -22.75 -26.50 -15.78
N ASN A 656 -23.63 -27.23 -15.08
CA ASN A 656 -23.75 -28.69 -15.21
C ASN A 656 -24.77 -29.13 -16.27
N CYS A 657 -25.29 -28.21 -17.10
CA CYS A 657 -26.19 -28.60 -18.17
C CYS A 657 -25.43 -29.32 -19.28
N GLU A 658 -25.78 -30.60 -19.51
CA GLU A 658 -25.18 -31.41 -20.58
C GLU A 658 -25.29 -30.75 -21.95
N LYS A 659 -26.44 -30.11 -22.26
CA LYS A 659 -26.65 -29.43 -23.55
C LYS A 659 -25.62 -28.32 -23.79
N ILE A 660 -25.25 -27.57 -22.75
CA ILE A 660 -24.25 -26.49 -22.85
C ILE A 660 -22.85 -27.09 -22.97
N ALA A 661 -22.55 -28.16 -22.22
CA ALA A 661 -21.28 -28.85 -22.31
C ALA A 661 -21.04 -29.44 -23.72
N TYR A 662 -22.05 -30.06 -24.33
CA TYR A 662 -21.99 -30.56 -25.71
C TYR A 662 -21.88 -29.43 -26.74
N ALA A 663 -22.40 -28.24 -26.44
CA ALA A 663 -22.25 -27.03 -27.26
C ALA A 663 -20.92 -26.29 -27.03
N GLY A 664 -19.94 -26.92 -26.37
CA GLY A 664 -18.62 -26.32 -26.14
C GLY A 664 -18.65 -25.10 -25.21
N GLY A 665 -19.63 -25.02 -24.31
CA GLY A 665 -19.79 -23.90 -23.39
C GLY A 665 -20.62 -22.73 -23.92
N GLU A 666 -21.13 -22.80 -25.15
CA GLU A 666 -22.05 -21.79 -25.70
C GLU A 666 -23.46 -21.97 -25.12
N LEU A 667 -23.93 -20.97 -24.38
CA LEU A 667 -25.25 -20.90 -23.79
C LEU A 667 -26.10 -19.89 -24.55
N HIS A 668 -27.14 -20.38 -25.24
CA HIS A 668 -28.19 -19.53 -25.79
C HIS A 668 -29.17 -19.15 -24.67
N LEU A 669 -29.41 -17.86 -24.47
CA LEU A 669 -30.20 -17.36 -23.33
C LEU A 669 -31.63 -17.95 -23.28
N ASN A 670 -32.23 -18.25 -24.44
CA ASN A 670 -33.54 -18.90 -24.52
C ASN A 670 -33.62 -20.28 -23.85
N LEU A 671 -32.49 -21.01 -23.78
CA LEU A 671 -32.41 -22.32 -23.11
C LEU A 671 -32.52 -22.22 -21.59
N LEU A 672 -32.35 -21.03 -21.00
CA LEU A 672 -32.49 -20.84 -19.56
C LEU A 672 -33.89 -21.21 -19.07
N ASN A 673 -34.92 -21.05 -19.90
CA ASN A 673 -36.29 -21.47 -19.61
C ASN A 673 -36.48 -22.98 -19.46
N ASP A 674 -35.58 -23.77 -20.04
CA ASP A 674 -35.59 -25.24 -19.98
C ASP A 674 -34.67 -25.76 -18.87
N ILE A 675 -33.59 -25.01 -18.57
CA ILE A 675 -32.58 -25.39 -17.58
C ILE A 675 -33.03 -24.99 -16.17
N LEU A 676 -33.60 -23.80 -16.03
CA LEU A 676 -34.02 -23.23 -14.77
C LEU A 676 -35.52 -23.46 -14.55
N ASP A 677 -35.88 -23.89 -13.34
CA ASP A 677 -37.28 -24.13 -12.98
C ASP A 677 -38.02 -22.79 -12.88
N LYS A 678 -39.02 -22.58 -13.75
CA LYS A 678 -39.78 -21.33 -13.85
C LYS A 678 -40.44 -20.86 -12.56
N LYS A 679 -40.73 -21.74 -11.60
CA LYS A 679 -41.32 -21.37 -10.30
C LYS A 679 -40.28 -20.79 -9.36
N THR A 680 -39.07 -21.36 -9.37
CA THR A 680 -37.98 -20.92 -8.48
C THR A 680 -37.13 -19.83 -9.12
N HIS A 681 -36.89 -19.89 -10.42
CA HIS A 681 -36.07 -18.98 -11.20
C HIS A 681 -36.91 -18.44 -12.37
N PRO A 682 -37.75 -17.44 -12.11
CA PRO A 682 -38.67 -16.95 -13.12
C PRO A 682 -37.91 -16.22 -14.25
N PRO A 683 -38.45 -16.21 -15.49
CA PRO A 683 -37.72 -15.74 -16.68
C PRO A 683 -37.16 -14.32 -16.55
N GLU A 684 -37.89 -13.40 -15.89
CA GLU A 684 -37.45 -12.03 -15.64
C GLU A 684 -36.22 -11.90 -14.72
N LYS A 685 -35.75 -13.01 -14.14
CA LYS A 685 -34.55 -13.08 -13.29
C LYS A 685 -33.41 -13.86 -13.92
N HIS A 686 -33.57 -14.38 -15.14
CA HIS A 686 -32.50 -15.10 -15.84
C HIS A 686 -31.32 -14.19 -16.13
N ASP A 687 -31.58 -12.97 -16.58
CA ASP A 687 -30.55 -11.95 -16.83
C ASP A 687 -29.72 -11.64 -15.58
N PHE A 688 -30.34 -11.65 -14.40
CA PHE A 688 -29.62 -11.46 -13.14
C PHE A 688 -28.53 -12.51 -12.93
N ILE A 689 -28.85 -13.78 -13.18
CA ILE A 689 -27.93 -14.89 -12.97
C ILE A 689 -26.78 -14.79 -13.98
N ILE A 690 -27.06 -14.38 -15.21
CA ILE A 690 -26.05 -14.18 -16.25
C ILE A 690 -25.14 -13.00 -15.91
N GLU A 691 -25.68 -11.85 -15.53
CA GLU A 691 -24.89 -10.69 -15.10
C GLU A 691 -24.03 -11.01 -13.86
N LEU A 692 -24.56 -11.82 -12.94
CA LEU A 692 -23.79 -12.34 -11.82
C LEU A 692 -22.65 -13.25 -12.30
N MET A 693 -22.91 -14.17 -13.23
CA MET A 693 -21.86 -15.02 -13.81
C MET A 693 -20.79 -14.19 -14.54
N LYS A 694 -21.17 -13.11 -15.24
CA LYS A 694 -20.24 -12.16 -15.86
C LYS A 694 -19.40 -11.42 -14.82
N LYS A 695 -20.03 -10.89 -13.74
CA LYS A 695 -19.35 -10.18 -12.63
C LYS A 695 -18.26 -11.03 -11.99
N PHE A 696 -18.51 -12.33 -11.85
CA PHE A 696 -17.55 -13.29 -11.28
C PHE A 696 -16.65 -13.93 -12.33
N GLU A 697 -16.61 -13.39 -13.55
CA GLU A 697 -15.73 -13.80 -14.63
C GLU A 697 -15.89 -15.31 -14.97
N LEU A 698 -17.12 -15.81 -14.89
CA LEU A 698 -17.50 -17.19 -15.23
C LEU A 698 -17.91 -17.34 -16.69
N CYS A 699 -18.45 -16.27 -17.27
CA CYS A 699 -18.85 -16.20 -18.66
C CYS A 699 -18.64 -14.80 -19.22
N TYR A 700 -18.71 -14.69 -20.54
CA TYR A 700 -18.74 -13.42 -21.27
C TYR A 700 -19.78 -13.47 -22.39
N GLU A 701 -20.21 -12.30 -22.86
CA GLU A 701 -21.20 -12.19 -23.92
C GLU A 701 -20.57 -12.44 -25.30
N LEU A 702 -21.14 -13.37 -26.07
CA LEU A 702 -20.75 -13.56 -27.47
C LEU A 702 -21.52 -12.62 -28.38
N ASN A 703 -22.82 -12.48 -28.10
CA ASN A 703 -23.76 -11.56 -28.71
C ASN A 703 -24.97 -11.41 -27.78
N GLY A 704 -25.93 -10.55 -28.12
CA GLY A 704 -27.12 -10.29 -27.28
C GLY A 704 -28.01 -11.50 -27.00
N GLU A 705 -27.78 -12.66 -27.62
CA GLU A 705 -28.56 -13.89 -27.42
C GLU A 705 -27.77 -15.05 -26.81
N LYS A 706 -26.44 -14.93 -26.72
CA LYS A 706 -25.54 -16.02 -26.33
C LYS A 706 -24.42 -15.55 -25.42
N VAL A 707 -24.09 -16.37 -24.43
CA VAL A 707 -22.90 -16.23 -23.60
C VAL A 707 -22.01 -17.46 -23.72
N LEU A 708 -20.71 -17.30 -23.52
CA LEU A 708 -19.76 -18.40 -23.46
C LEU A 708 -19.30 -18.63 -22.02
N ILE A 709 -19.27 -19.89 -21.58
CA ILE A 709 -18.71 -20.32 -20.30
C ILE A 709 -17.35 -21.00 -20.55
N PRO A 710 -16.19 -20.32 -20.37
CA PRO A 710 -14.90 -20.85 -20.78
C PRO A 710 -14.48 -22.13 -20.07
N SER A 711 -14.97 -22.39 -18.85
CA SER A 711 -14.68 -23.63 -18.13
C SER A 711 -15.29 -24.87 -18.81
N LEU A 712 -16.27 -24.70 -19.70
CA LEU A 712 -16.92 -25.77 -20.45
C LEU A 712 -16.36 -25.94 -21.87
N LEU A 713 -15.32 -25.18 -22.23
CA LEU A 713 -14.66 -25.33 -23.53
C LEU A 713 -14.10 -26.75 -23.73
N PRO A 714 -13.99 -27.20 -24.99
CA PRO A 714 -13.31 -28.44 -25.34
C PRO A 714 -11.86 -28.48 -24.82
N ILE A 715 -11.38 -29.68 -24.53
CA ILE A 715 -10.00 -29.89 -24.07
C ILE A 715 -9.02 -29.87 -25.25
N GLU A 716 -9.46 -30.37 -26.42
CA GLU A 716 -8.61 -30.48 -27.60
C GLU A 716 -8.18 -29.11 -28.11
N GLU A 717 -6.88 -28.97 -28.36
CA GLU A 717 -6.31 -27.78 -28.97
C GLU A 717 -6.66 -27.74 -30.47
N PRO A 718 -7.27 -26.65 -30.97
CA PRO A 718 -7.58 -26.51 -32.39
C PRO A 718 -6.32 -26.33 -33.24
N ASN A 719 -6.39 -26.72 -34.51
CA ASN A 719 -5.29 -26.50 -35.45
C ASN A 719 -5.20 -25.02 -35.85
N TYR A 720 -4.00 -24.45 -35.75
CA TYR A 720 -3.65 -23.12 -36.26
C TYR A 720 -2.17 -23.08 -36.64
N SER A 721 -1.81 -22.15 -37.53
CA SER A 721 -0.43 -21.96 -37.99
C SER A 721 -0.09 -20.47 -38.05
N PHE A 722 1.12 -20.13 -37.62
CA PHE A 722 1.70 -18.79 -37.75
C PHE A 722 3.06 -18.89 -38.43
N ASP A 723 3.46 -17.87 -39.18
CA ASP A 723 4.86 -17.73 -39.63
C ASP A 723 5.72 -17.25 -38.45
N ILE A 724 6.63 -18.10 -37.97
CA ILE A 724 7.37 -17.92 -36.73
C ILE A 724 8.80 -17.49 -37.04
N ASP A 725 8.99 -16.26 -37.51
CA ASP A 725 10.33 -15.69 -37.71
C ASP A 725 10.70 -14.68 -36.60
N ASP A 726 9.72 -14.08 -35.91
CA ASP A 726 9.97 -13.10 -34.84
C ASP A 726 8.89 -13.12 -33.73
N PHE A 727 9.23 -13.64 -32.54
CA PHE A 727 8.31 -13.74 -31.40
C PHE A 727 8.93 -13.34 -30.06
N ILE A 728 8.09 -13.07 -29.06
CA ILE A 728 8.47 -13.04 -27.64
C ILE A 728 7.84 -14.24 -26.97
N ARG A 729 8.58 -14.90 -26.08
CA ARG A 729 8.07 -15.92 -25.18
C ARG A 729 8.22 -15.47 -23.74
N PHE A 730 7.19 -15.70 -22.92
CA PHE A 730 7.17 -15.31 -21.53
C PHE A 730 6.38 -16.33 -20.71
N TYR A 731 6.84 -16.63 -19.49
CA TYR A 731 6.18 -17.57 -18.60
C TYR A 731 5.74 -16.93 -17.29
N ILE A 732 4.64 -17.42 -16.73
CA ILE A 732 4.21 -17.12 -15.36
C ILE A 732 4.14 -18.46 -14.62
N ASP A 733 5.10 -18.69 -13.72
CA ASP A 733 5.17 -19.90 -12.91
C ASP A 733 4.46 -19.67 -11.58
N TYR A 734 3.62 -20.63 -11.19
CA TYR A 734 2.89 -20.58 -9.94
C TYR A 734 3.34 -21.67 -8.98
N ASP A 735 3.37 -21.35 -7.68
CA ASP A 735 3.55 -22.37 -6.65
C ASP A 735 2.30 -23.27 -6.50
N PHE A 736 1.17 -22.75 -6.96
CA PHE A 736 -0.17 -23.30 -6.97
C PHE A 736 -0.92 -22.76 -8.19
N PHE A 737 -1.53 -23.64 -8.99
CA PHE A 737 -2.24 -23.20 -10.19
C PHE A 737 -3.76 -23.29 -10.01
N PRO A 738 -4.46 -22.20 -9.64
CA PRO A 738 -5.92 -22.17 -9.64
C PRO A 738 -6.45 -22.40 -11.07
N LYS A 739 -7.30 -23.42 -11.22
CA LYS A 739 -7.92 -23.78 -12.51
C LYS A 739 -8.78 -22.66 -13.13
N SER A 740 -9.15 -21.65 -12.35
CA SER A 740 -9.92 -20.51 -12.83
C SER A 740 -9.07 -19.40 -13.48
N ILE A 741 -7.74 -19.42 -13.37
CA ILE A 741 -6.89 -18.35 -13.92
C ILE A 741 -7.10 -18.17 -15.42
N LEU A 742 -6.94 -19.23 -16.21
CA LEU A 742 -7.07 -19.14 -17.66
C LEU A 742 -8.51 -18.87 -18.12
N PRO A 743 -9.56 -19.55 -17.60
CA PRO A 743 -10.95 -19.18 -17.92
C PRO A 743 -11.26 -17.70 -17.69
N ARG A 744 -10.81 -17.12 -16.57
CA ARG A 744 -11.00 -15.69 -16.28
C ARG A 744 -10.20 -14.79 -17.22
N PHE A 745 -9.00 -15.21 -17.61
CA PHE A 745 -8.21 -14.52 -18.62
C PHE A 745 -8.92 -14.50 -19.97
N ILE A 746 -9.50 -15.63 -20.39
CA ILE A 746 -10.32 -15.72 -21.61
C ILE A 746 -11.52 -14.78 -21.53
N VAL A 747 -12.23 -14.71 -20.39
CA VAL A 747 -13.30 -13.72 -20.17
C VAL A 747 -12.79 -12.29 -20.35
N LYS A 748 -11.65 -11.94 -19.73
CA LYS A 748 -11.11 -10.57 -19.81
C LYS A 748 -10.61 -10.19 -21.20
N MET A 749 -10.10 -11.14 -21.97
CA MET A 749 -9.48 -10.91 -23.29
C MET A 749 -10.39 -11.31 -24.46
N HIS A 750 -11.70 -11.47 -24.21
CA HIS A 750 -12.61 -12.06 -25.19
C HIS A 750 -12.71 -11.29 -26.52
N ASP A 751 -12.63 -9.96 -26.48
CA ASP A 751 -12.68 -9.08 -27.65
C ASP A 751 -11.51 -9.31 -28.64
N ASP A 752 -10.39 -9.79 -28.11
CA ASP A 752 -9.18 -10.08 -28.88
C ASP A 752 -9.14 -11.52 -29.37
N ILE A 753 -10.10 -12.40 -29.05
CA ILE A 753 -10.03 -13.81 -29.47
C ILE A 753 -10.06 -13.94 -30.99
N HIS A 754 -9.02 -14.53 -31.55
CA HIS A 754 -8.86 -14.66 -32.99
C HIS A 754 -9.62 -15.89 -33.51
N ASN A 755 -10.52 -15.70 -34.48
CA ASN A 755 -11.20 -16.78 -35.21
C ASN A 755 -11.81 -17.88 -34.31
N GLN A 756 -12.30 -17.51 -33.13
CA GLN A 756 -12.84 -18.46 -32.13
C GLN A 756 -11.84 -19.54 -31.66
N LEU A 757 -10.53 -19.32 -31.84
CA LEU A 757 -9.47 -20.23 -31.41
C LEU A 757 -9.28 -20.12 -29.89
N ARG A 758 -10.06 -20.92 -29.17
CA ARG A 758 -10.10 -21.01 -27.70
C ARG A 758 -10.44 -22.43 -27.28
N TRP A 759 -9.77 -22.93 -26.25
CA TRP A 759 -9.99 -24.24 -25.66
C TRP A 759 -9.73 -24.15 -24.16
N ARG A 760 -10.00 -25.23 -23.41
CA ARG A 760 -9.96 -25.19 -21.93
C ARG A 760 -8.60 -24.78 -21.37
N THR A 761 -7.52 -25.07 -22.07
CA THR A 761 -6.13 -24.81 -21.65
C THR A 761 -5.40 -23.82 -22.55
N GLY A 762 -6.08 -23.10 -23.44
CA GLY A 762 -5.44 -22.00 -24.16
C GLY A 762 -6.36 -21.15 -25.03
N VAL A 763 -5.79 -20.07 -25.54
CA VAL A 763 -6.47 -19.10 -26.39
C VAL A 763 -5.49 -18.45 -27.35
N VAL A 764 -5.96 -18.20 -28.57
CA VAL A 764 -5.27 -17.37 -29.56
C VAL A 764 -5.95 -16.01 -29.60
N LEU A 765 -5.15 -14.96 -29.46
CA LEU A 765 -5.58 -13.58 -29.47
C LEU A 765 -4.99 -12.85 -30.68
N LYS A 766 -5.74 -11.86 -31.18
CA LYS A 766 -5.31 -10.90 -32.19
C LYS A 766 -5.83 -9.53 -31.81
N ASN A 767 -4.93 -8.65 -31.40
CA ASN A 767 -5.30 -7.26 -31.15
C ASN A 767 -5.49 -6.51 -32.46
N LYS A 768 -6.69 -5.97 -32.69
CA LYS A 768 -7.05 -5.32 -33.96
C LYS A 768 -6.32 -3.98 -34.20
N HIS A 769 -5.90 -3.30 -33.13
CA HIS A 769 -5.24 -1.99 -33.21
C HIS A 769 -3.74 -2.12 -33.45
N ILE A 770 -3.13 -3.11 -32.80
CA ILE A 770 -1.67 -3.28 -32.73
C ILE A 770 -1.17 -4.33 -33.77
N ASN A 771 -2.10 -5.07 -34.39
CA ASN A 771 -1.83 -6.15 -35.36
C ASN A 771 -0.83 -7.20 -34.87
N CYS A 772 -0.88 -7.49 -33.56
CA CYS A 772 -0.11 -8.56 -32.94
C CYS A 772 -1.00 -9.77 -32.69
N HIS A 773 -0.43 -10.97 -32.83
CA HIS A 773 -1.08 -12.21 -32.43
C HIS A 773 -0.43 -12.73 -31.16
N ALA A 774 -1.20 -13.34 -30.27
CA ALA A 774 -0.68 -14.00 -29.10
C ALA A 774 -1.28 -15.39 -28.94
N VAL A 775 -0.49 -16.33 -28.45
CA VAL A 775 -0.92 -17.66 -28.05
C VAL A 775 -0.65 -17.78 -26.56
N VAL A 776 -1.70 -17.97 -25.78
CA VAL A 776 -1.62 -18.12 -24.33
C VAL A 776 -2.09 -19.52 -23.97
N LYS A 777 -1.24 -20.28 -23.26
CA LYS A 777 -1.53 -21.67 -22.86
C LYS A 777 -1.30 -21.85 -21.37
N ALA A 778 -2.12 -22.69 -20.75
CA ALA A 778 -1.97 -23.13 -19.37
C ALA A 778 -1.49 -24.58 -19.33
N ASP A 779 -0.47 -24.83 -18.51
CA ASP A 779 0.00 -26.14 -18.14
C ASP A 779 -0.30 -26.38 -16.66
N GLU A 780 -1.25 -27.26 -16.36
CA GLU A 780 -1.66 -27.57 -14.98
C GLU A 780 -0.58 -28.36 -14.22
N ILE A 781 0.25 -29.14 -14.91
CA ILE A 781 1.26 -30.01 -14.30
C ILE A 781 2.48 -29.16 -13.91
N GLU A 782 2.98 -28.35 -14.85
CA GLU A 782 4.08 -27.41 -14.62
C GLU A 782 3.62 -26.15 -13.85
N LYS A 783 2.31 -25.99 -13.63
CA LYS A 783 1.70 -24.83 -12.96
C LYS A 783 2.09 -23.52 -13.62
N ARG A 784 2.04 -23.49 -14.95
CA ARG A 784 2.62 -22.43 -15.78
C ARG A 784 1.60 -21.85 -16.75
N ILE A 785 1.62 -20.54 -16.92
CA ILE A 785 1.08 -19.89 -18.13
C ILE A 785 2.24 -19.63 -19.10
N SER A 786 2.08 -20.08 -20.33
CA SER A 786 2.96 -19.77 -21.45
C SER A 786 2.33 -18.71 -22.34
N ILE A 787 3.07 -17.66 -22.66
CA ILE A 787 2.64 -16.55 -23.51
C ILE A 787 3.64 -16.47 -24.66
N LEU A 788 3.13 -16.57 -25.89
CA LEU A 788 3.90 -16.36 -27.11
C LEU A 788 3.26 -15.23 -27.91
N ILE A 789 4.02 -14.23 -28.34
CA ILE A 789 3.49 -13.06 -29.05
C ILE A 789 4.29 -12.81 -30.32
N LEU A 790 3.56 -12.56 -31.40
CA LEU A 790 4.05 -12.32 -32.76
C LEU A 790 3.58 -10.93 -33.23
N GLY A 791 4.43 -10.22 -33.96
CA GLY A 791 4.10 -8.92 -34.57
C GLY A 791 5.03 -7.77 -34.13
N SER A 792 4.92 -6.63 -34.82
CA SER A 792 5.85 -5.50 -34.67
C SER A 792 5.81 -4.82 -33.31
N GLN A 793 4.65 -4.84 -32.64
CA GLN A 793 4.42 -4.21 -31.33
C GLN A 793 4.17 -5.27 -30.24
N LYS A 794 4.85 -6.40 -30.36
CA LYS A 794 4.71 -7.56 -29.45
C LYS A 794 5.00 -7.26 -27.98
N ARG A 795 5.80 -6.22 -27.68
CA ARG A 795 6.14 -5.79 -26.32
C ARG A 795 4.99 -5.08 -25.62
N ASP A 796 4.35 -4.15 -26.33
CA ASP A 796 3.19 -3.43 -25.82
C ASP A 796 2.03 -4.40 -25.56
N TYR A 797 1.84 -5.36 -26.47
CA TYR A 797 0.82 -6.38 -26.28
C TYR A 797 1.13 -7.36 -25.15
N LEU A 798 2.41 -7.66 -24.88
CA LEU A 798 2.82 -8.40 -23.70
C LEU A 798 2.43 -7.66 -22.42
N GLY A 799 2.62 -6.34 -22.37
CA GLY A 799 2.21 -5.49 -21.25
C GLY A 799 0.72 -5.63 -20.94
N ILE A 800 -0.14 -5.58 -21.97
CA ILE A 800 -1.60 -5.76 -21.86
C ILE A 800 -1.95 -7.14 -21.30
N ILE A 801 -1.36 -8.21 -21.84
CA ILE A 801 -1.61 -9.58 -21.39
C ILE A 801 -1.17 -9.77 -19.94
N LEU A 802 0.03 -9.30 -19.58
CA LEU A 802 0.56 -9.40 -18.22
C LEU A 802 -0.28 -8.59 -17.23
N TYR A 803 -0.77 -7.41 -17.62
CA TYR A 803 -1.68 -6.62 -16.79
C TYR A 803 -2.95 -7.41 -16.44
N SER A 804 -3.58 -8.06 -17.42
CA SER A 804 -4.75 -8.91 -17.20
C SER A 804 -4.47 -10.05 -16.22
N PHE A 805 -3.35 -10.76 -16.38
CA PHE A 805 -2.93 -11.80 -15.43
C PHE A 805 -2.63 -11.26 -14.04
N ARG A 806 -1.97 -10.11 -13.92
CA ARG A 806 -1.67 -9.48 -12.62
C ARG A 806 -2.95 -9.09 -11.89
N LEU A 807 -3.96 -8.53 -12.58
CA LEU A 807 -5.28 -8.24 -11.98
C LEU A 807 -5.96 -9.52 -11.46
N ILE A 808 -5.96 -10.59 -12.27
CA ILE A 808 -6.51 -11.89 -11.86
C ILE A 808 -5.74 -12.41 -10.64
N ASN A 809 -4.41 -12.41 -10.68
CA ASN A 809 -3.55 -12.90 -9.60
C ASN A 809 -3.74 -12.10 -8.29
N GLN A 810 -3.91 -10.77 -8.37
CA GLN A 810 -4.16 -9.92 -7.20
C GLN A 810 -5.48 -10.23 -6.48
N SER A 811 -6.48 -10.79 -7.18
CA SER A 811 -7.73 -11.22 -6.55
C SER A 811 -7.57 -12.43 -5.62
N PHE A 812 -6.45 -13.15 -5.70
CA PHE A 812 -6.12 -14.30 -4.86
C PHE A 812 -5.20 -13.87 -3.71
N LYS A 813 -5.66 -13.97 -2.45
CA LYS A 813 -4.85 -13.57 -1.28
C LYS A 813 -3.67 -14.55 -1.10
N LYS A 814 -2.44 -14.04 -0.97
CA LYS A 814 -1.20 -14.83 -0.77
C LYS A 814 -0.80 -15.78 -1.93
N LEU A 815 -1.38 -15.65 -3.12
CA LEU A 815 -0.93 -16.43 -4.29
C LEU A 815 0.50 -16.03 -4.68
N LYS A 816 1.40 -17.00 -4.78
CA LYS A 816 2.80 -16.76 -5.18
C LYS A 816 3.00 -17.16 -6.63
N TYR A 817 3.47 -16.22 -7.43
CA TYR A 817 3.83 -16.45 -8.81
C TYR A 817 5.14 -15.74 -9.14
N THR A 818 5.84 -16.22 -10.16
CA THR A 818 7.07 -15.62 -10.67
C THR A 818 6.96 -15.46 -12.16
N GLU A 819 7.14 -14.23 -12.62
CA GLU A 819 7.25 -13.90 -14.02
C GLU A 819 8.66 -14.21 -14.53
N LYS A 820 8.75 -14.94 -15.64
CA LYS A 820 10.02 -15.48 -16.14
C LYS A 820 10.18 -15.29 -17.65
N VAL A 821 11.43 -15.05 -18.03
CA VAL A 821 11.89 -14.98 -19.42
C VAL A 821 12.66 -16.26 -19.75
N PRO A 822 12.19 -17.09 -20.70
CA PRO A 822 12.93 -18.25 -21.19
C PRO A 822 14.13 -17.82 -22.06
N MET A 823 15.18 -18.64 -22.09
CA MET A 823 16.35 -18.37 -22.93
C MET A 823 16.02 -18.61 -24.41
N PRO A 824 16.54 -17.78 -25.34
CA PRO A 824 16.20 -17.87 -26.77
C PRO A 824 16.54 -19.21 -27.43
N ASP A 825 17.63 -19.84 -27.01
CA ASP A 825 18.16 -21.10 -27.53
C ASP A 825 17.71 -22.33 -26.73
N ASN A 826 17.38 -22.18 -25.44
CA ASN A 826 16.82 -23.26 -24.62
C ASN A 826 15.65 -22.76 -23.75
N PRO A 827 14.40 -22.95 -24.23
CA PRO A 827 13.21 -22.48 -23.52
C PRO A 827 12.94 -23.14 -22.17
N ASN A 828 13.64 -24.22 -21.81
CA ASN A 828 13.53 -24.86 -20.50
C ASN A 828 14.34 -24.10 -19.42
N ILE A 829 15.37 -23.36 -19.84
CA ILE A 829 16.14 -22.49 -18.96
C ILE A 829 15.43 -21.14 -18.89
N THR A 830 15.13 -20.70 -17.68
CA THR A 830 14.31 -19.50 -17.45
C THR A 830 14.93 -18.64 -16.37
N ILE A 831 14.82 -17.31 -16.52
CA ILE A 831 15.28 -16.35 -15.52
C ILE A 831 14.08 -15.55 -15.03
N SER A 832 14.04 -15.26 -13.73
CA SER A 832 13.05 -14.33 -13.17
C SER A 832 13.20 -12.94 -13.80
N TYR A 833 12.09 -12.39 -14.29
CA TYR A 833 12.05 -11.05 -14.86
C TYR A 833 12.50 -9.97 -13.84
N GLU A 834 12.08 -10.10 -12.58
CA GLU A 834 12.55 -9.23 -11.48
C GLU A 834 14.06 -9.38 -11.22
N HIS A 835 14.62 -10.58 -11.38
CA HIS A 835 16.05 -10.76 -11.28
C HIS A 835 16.81 -10.04 -12.40
N LEU A 836 16.34 -10.13 -13.65
CA LEU A 836 16.92 -9.39 -14.77
C LEU A 836 16.90 -7.88 -14.53
N ILE A 837 15.81 -7.31 -14.01
CA ILE A 837 15.72 -5.89 -13.64
C ILE A 837 16.77 -5.52 -12.58
N ARG A 838 16.98 -6.38 -11.57
CA ARG A 838 18.00 -6.15 -10.52
C ARG A 838 19.42 -6.21 -11.07
N LEU A 839 19.68 -7.02 -12.10
CA LEU A 839 20.96 -7.06 -12.79
C LEU A 839 21.18 -5.75 -13.59
N GLU A 840 20.16 -5.29 -14.33
CA GLU A 840 20.19 -4.00 -15.05
C GLU A 840 20.42 -2.83 -14.08
N SER A 841 19.72 -2.77 -12.95
CA SER A 841 19.88 -1.70 -11.96
C SER A 841 21.25 -1.66 -11.30
N ARG A 842 21.98 -2.78 -11.33
CA ARG A 842 23.37 -2.90 -10.85
C ARG A 842 24.40 -2.73 -11.97
N ALA A 843 23.95 -2.35 -13.18
CA ALA A 843 24.76 -2.22 -14.38
C ALA A 843 25.51 -3.50 -14.79
N ILE A 844 24.95 -4.68 -14.48
CA ILE A 844 25.48 -5.98 -14.92
C ILE A 844 24.96 -6.25 -16.34
N ARG A 845 25.87 -6.34 -17.31
CA ARG A 845 25.52 -6.51 -18.73
C ARG A 845 25.36 -7.98 -19.16
N TYR A 846 26.21 -8.87 -18.69
CA TYR A 846 26.18 -10.29 -19.06
C TYR A 846 25.91 -11.15 -17.83
N TYR A 847 25.08 -12.18 -17.99
CA TYR A 847 24.73 -13.11 -16.92
C TYR A 847 24.67 -14.53 -17.47
N LEU A 848 25.24 -15.49 -16.72
CA LEU A 848 25.18 -16.92 -16.99
C LEU A 848 24.08 -17.54 -16.12
N PRO A 849 22.92 -17.93 -16.67
CA PRO A 849 21.88 -18.60 -15.92
C PRO A 849 22.30 -20.02 -15.55
N ASP A 850 21.85 -20.49 -14.39
CA ASP A 850 22.11 -21.87 -13.96
C ASP A 850 21.60 -22.88 -15.00
N GLY A 851 22.50 -23.78 -15.43
CA GLY A 851 22.23 -24.79 -16.45
C GLY A 851 22.41 -24.33 -17.90
N ALA A 852 22.73 -23.05 -18.15
CA ALA A 852 23.06 -22.57 -19.50
C ALA A 852 24.54 -22.78 -19.84
N GLU A 853 24.84 -22.92 -21.13
CA GLU A 853 26.20 -23.13 -21.64
C GLU A 853 26.93 -21.82 -21.98
N LYS A 854 26.22 -20.68 -21.99
CA LYS A 854 26.74 -19.36 -22.37
C LYS A 854 26.10 -18.23 -21.58
N GLU A 855 26.79 -17.09 -21.54
CA GLU A 855 26.26 -15.84 -21.00
C GLU A 855 25.29 -15.17 -21.97
N TYR A 856 24.30 -14.45 -21.42
CA TYR A 856 23.31 -13.67 -22.18
C TYR A 856 23.40 -12.19 -21.81
N ASP A 857 23.14 -11.33 -22.79
CA ASP A 857 23.05 -9.89 -22.56
C ASP A 857 21.72 -9.57 -21.84
N VAL A 858 21.83 -9.01 -20.63
CA VAL A 858 20.70 -8.66 -19.77
C VAL A 858 19.82 -7.58 -20.42
N GLN A 859 20.41 -6.61 -21.12
CA GLN A 859 19.66 -5.57 -21.82
C GLN A 859 18.97 -6.10 -23.06
N GLU A 860 19.52 -7.11 -23.73
CA GLU A 860 18.84 -7.77 -24.85
C GLU A 860 17.64 -8.59 -24.35
N LEU A 861 17.82 -9.37 -23.29
CA LEU A 861 16.74 -10.14 -22.66
C LEU A 861 15.61 -9.24 -22.12
N LEU A 862 15.97 -8.15 -21.44
CA LEU A 862 14.99 -7.15 -20.97
C LEU A 862 14.43 -6.34 -22.13
N GLY A 863 15.26 -5.93 -23.07
CA GLY A 863 14.87 -5.17 -24.26
C GLY A 863 13.86 -5.92 -25.09
N ASN A 864 13.96 -7.25 -25.18
CA ASN A 864 12.97 -8.11 -25.82
C ASN A 864 11.61 -8.13 -25.10
N VAL A 865 11.50 -7.65 -23.87
CA VAL A 865 10.29 -7.76 -23.02
C VAL A 865 9.78 -6.40 -22.53
N LYS A 866 10.63 -5.37 -22.43
CA LYS A 866 10.37 -4.06 -21.85
C LYS A 866 9.79 -3.10 -22.91
N PRO A 867 8.58 -2.54 -22.74
CA PRO A 867 8.10 -1.43 -23.55
C PRO A 867 8.93 -0.16 -23.30
N GLN A 868 9.09 0.68 -24.32
CA GLN A 868 9.94 1.89 -24.26
C GLN A 868 9.36 2.90 -23.25
N LEU A 869 10.20 3.42 -22.34
CA LEU A 869 9.87 4.43 -21.31
C LEU A 869 9.58 5.82 -21.93
N LYS A 870 8.49 5.97 -22.69
CA LYS A 870 7.93 7.26 -23.12
C LYS A 870 6.51 7.53 -22.59
N ALA A 871 5.80 6.49 -22.20
CA ALA A 871 4.37 6.60 -21.93
C ALA A 871 4.02 7.21 -20.55
N GLU A 872 4.86 7.08 -19.51
CA GLU A 872 4.59 7.72 -18.21
C GLU A 872 4.65 9.26 -18.30
N GLU A 873 5.58 9.81 -19.08
CA GLU A 873 5.72 11.26 -19.28
C GLU A 873 4.57 11.80 -20.13
N GLU A 874 4.17 11.08 -21.18
CA GLU A 874 2.99 11.42 -22.00
C GLU A 874 1.69 11.40 -21.19
N ILE A 875 1.50 10.41 -20.31
CA ILE A 875 0.34 10.34 -19.40
C ILE A 875 0.38 11.46 -18.35
N LEU A 876 1.55 11.76 -17.78
CA LEU A 876 1.70 12.88 -16.85
C LEU A 876 1.31 14.21 -17.49
N GLN A 877 1.65 14.41 -18.77
CA GLN A 877 1.28 15.60 -19.52
C GLN A 877 -0.23 15.65 -19.78
N LEU A 878 -0.82 14.54 -20.24
CA LEU A 878 -2.26 14.44 -20.50
C LEU A 878 -3.10 14.65 -19.23
N LEU A 879 -2.65 14.10 -18.10
CA LEU A 879 -3.28 14.28 -16.78
C LEU A 879 -3.15 15.72 -16.25
N ARG A 880 -2.12 16.47 -16.64
CA ARG A 880 -2.00 17.90 -16.33
C ARG A 880 -2.96 18.75 -17.16
N GLU A 881 -3.25 18.34 -18.40
CA GLU A 881 -4.15 19.05 -19.31
C GLU A 881 -5.63 18.90 -18.93
N ILE A 882 -6.04 17.75 -18.38
CA ILE A 882 -7.44 17.49 -17.96
C ILE A 882 -7.76 17.88 -16.51
N LYS A 883 -6.76 18.33 -15.74
CA LYS A 883 -6.91 18.70 -14.32
C LYS A 883 -7.46 20.11 -14.17
N ASP A 884 -8.60 20.24 -13.50
CA ASP A 884 -9.17 21.53 -13.11
C ASP A 884 -8.69 21.96 -11.71
N GLN A 885 -8.79 23.26 -11.38
CA GLN A 885 -8.37 23.81 -10.07
C GLN A 885 -9.14 23.26 -8.87
N ASN A 886 -10.33 22.71 -9.07
CA ASN A 886 -11.21 22.16 -8.03
C ASN A 886 -11.17 20.62 -7.94
N ASP A 887 -10.38 19.94 -8.77
CA ASP A 887 -10.32 18.47 -8.75
C ASP A 887 -9.59 17.95 -7.51
N THR A 888 -10.13 16.89 -6.90
CA THR A 888 -9.46 16.13 -5.85
C THR A 888 -8.63 15.00 -6.48
N GLN A 889 -7.79 14.32 -5.69
CA GLN A 889 -7.06 13.15 -6.19
C GLN A 889 -8.00 12.04 -6.69
N GLU A 890 -9.18 11.89 -6.08
CA GLU A 890 -10.20 10.91 -6.50
C GLU A 890 -10.94 11.36 -7.76
N SER A 891 -11.37 12.62 -7.89
CA SER A 891 -12.05 13.08 -9.11
C SER A 891 -11.11 13.12 -10.32
N LEU A 892 -9.85 13.51 -10.11
CA LEU A 892 -8.84 13.44 -11.17
C LEU A 892 -8.50 11.99 -11.52
N LEU A 893 -8.57 11.05 -10.56
CA LEU A 893 -8.37 9.62 -10.82
C LEU A 893 -9.51 9.03 -11.64
N GLU A 894 -10.76 9.42 -11.39
CA GLU A 894 -11.89 9.04 -12.23
C GLU A 894 -11.76 9.60 -13.65
N LYS A 895 -11.49 10.91 -13.79
CA LYS A 895 -11.22 11.54 -15.10
C LYS A 895 -10.03 10.90 -15.81
N ALA A 896 -8.95 10.59 -15.07
CA ALA A 896 -7.77 9.91 -15.58
C ALA A 896 -8.11 8.52 -16.10
N ASN A 897 -8.87 7.73 -15.34
CA ASN A 897 -9.30 6.41 -15.75
C ASN A 897 -10.17 6.49 -17.01
N GLU A 898 -11.13 7.41 -17.08
CA GLU A 898 -11.97 7.59 -18.27
C GLU A 898 -11.16 8.05 -19.48
N THR A 899 -10.24 9.00 -19.31
CA THR A 899 -9.45 9.58 -20.41
C THR A 899 -8.39 8.59 -20.93
N ILE A 900 -7.76 7.82 -20.04
CA ILE A 900 -6.77 6.80 -20.39
C ILE A 900 -7.45 5.57 -21.02
N MET A 901 -8.66 5.22 -20.58
CA MET A 901 -9.50 4.19 -21.23
C MET A 901 -9.87 4.56 -22.68
N LEU A 902 -9.84 5.84 -23.05
CA LEU A 902 -10.15 6.31 -24.41
C LEU A 902 -8.91 6.42 -25.32
N GLN A 903 -7.71 6.18 -24.79
CA GLN A 903 -6.43 6.33 -25.50
C GLN A 903 -5.75 4.96 -25.70
N PRO A 904 -5.77 4.38 -26.92
CA PRO A 904 -5.26 3.03 -27.19
C PRO A 904 -3.78 2.82 -26.84
N ASN A 905 -2.98 3.89 -26.87
CA ASN A 905 -1.53 3.86 -26.69
C ASN A 905 -1.08 3.67 -25.24
N PHE A 906 -2.00 3.75 -24.26
CA PHE A 906 -1.67 3.72 -22.82
C PHE A 906 -2.13 2.45 -22.09
N PHE A 907 -2.76 1.52 -22.81
CA PHE A 907 -3.24 0.28 -22.23
C PHE A 907 -2.08 -0.68 -21.87
N GLY A 908 -2.07 -1.21 -20.64
CA GLY A 908 -1.18 -2.30 -20.25
C GLY A 908 0.21 -1.92 -19.70
N LEU A 909 0.48 -0.63 -19.46
CA LEU A 909 1.79 -0.16 -19.00
C LEU A 909 2.08 -0.42 -17.50
N GLY A 910 1.12 -0.97 -16.74
CA GLY A 910 1.30 -1.22 -15.30
C GLY A 910 1.51 0.07 -14.49
N ILE A 911 0.98 1.18 -14.99
CA ILE A 911 1.18 2.51 -14.44
C ILE A 911 0.36 2.69 -13.17
N ASN A 912 1.03 3.12 -12.11
CA ASN A 912 0.37 3.48 -10.86
C ASN A 912 -0.23 4.87 -10.99
N LEU A 913 -1.45 4.96 -11.51
CA LEU A 913 -2.16 6.23 -11.71
C LEU A 913 -2.28 7.05 -10.42
N ASN A 914 -2.46 6.37 -9.28
CA ASN A 914 -2.44 7.00 -7.96
C ASN A 914 -1.10 7.68 -7.65
N GLU A 915 0.01 7.13 -8.13
CA GLU A 915 1.34 7.70 -7.93
C GLU A 915 1.63 8.87 -8.89
N LEU A 916 1.18 8.79 -10.15
CA LEU A 916 1.28 9.91 -11.10
C LEU A 916 0.40 11.09 -10.70
N ILE A 917 -0.85 10.84 -10.28
CA ILE A 917 -1.74 11.87 -9.76
C ILE A 917 -1.13 12.50 -8.49
N LYS A 918 -0.52 11.70 -7.60
CA LYS A 918 0.24 12.24 -6.48
C LYS A 918 1.43 13.11 -6.91
N LYS A 919 2.06 12.86 -8.06
CA LYS A 919 3.10 13.73 -8.62
C LYS A 919 2.50 15.05 -9.13
N ILE A 920 1.33 15.02 -9.77
CA ILE A 920 0.61 16.21 -10.31
C ILE A 920 0.03 17.12 -9.22
N PHE A 921 -0.26 16.60 -8.04
CA PHE A 921 -0.65 17.41 -6.87
C PHE A 921 0.55 17.83 -6.00
N LYS A 922 1.75 17.34 -6.30
CA LYS A 922 3.02 17.74 -5.67
C LYS A 922 3.84 18.72 -6.52
N SER A 923 3.66 18.70 -7.85
CA SER A 923 4.10 19.72 -8.79
C SER A 923 3.05 20.81 -8.90
#